data_AF-A0A2V9NM67-F1
#
_entry.id   AF-A0A2V9NM67-F1
#
_cell.length_a   1.000
_cell.length_b   1.000
_cell.length_c   1.000
_cell.angle_alpha   90.00
_cell.angle_beta   90.00
_cell.angle_gamma   90.00
#
_symmetry.space_group_name_H-M   'P 1'
#
loop_
_entity.id
_entity.type
_entity.pdbx_description
1 polymer ?
#
loop_
_entity_poly.entity_id
_entity_poly.type
_entity_poly.pdbx_seq_one_letter_code
_entity_poly.pdbx_strand_id
1 'polypeptide(L)'
;MLLRESVWKLSKLRAAVLWLLLVSACAISARPETAAFDLIGPKVDVRVQRGGKTLPIAEVPNLQAGDRVWVHPNLPDSQSVRYLMGIVFLRGATNPPPENWFTRVETWNKAVREEGVYVAVPDEAEEAIVLLAPETGGAFNTLRAAVRGKPGAFVRATQDLLQASLDRARLDRYLDAVRETSASDPDQLKAKITLLARSLNIRLDQQCFDKPTAQQAPCLTQNTDQLVLDDAHSQNMVATLTTGAPTDLLAQLSSTPTARGGYYSPYIGAVVDVVRILGTAHSAQYQYIPALALPKHDELNLKLNNPPSFRDPKSVLVIGLPPVRPTLPPPLRAVDAAQISCLSKPDLVLTADGAPLVYATEMAHNFVLHVENGSGETRSGEKQSGAGFDLPAKPDPARGGFAIENHSMPASALDGEITGVLRGNWGFGLFDGPHFRLRVSRAGQWTVASKDASVLIVGREDTLHIKSYDASCVSEVLVRDEAGKQASVEWKAAKPDELEVKVPLQNASAGSLKMLVKKFGLHDPDEIPLHTYAEASRLDSFSIHANDSDGVLKGTRLDEVTSLEVNGMTFNPENLSRANQQDELRLVSHDPLVTAAFDAGVPIVARVTLMDGRTLDLNAFVEPPRPKLALLSKNVQAGASDIPPMIHLGNPEELPQDARLNFFLKSQMPEAFPPAEKVEVATADEAFHVVLSVKDGNLTLQDSKTVFAVLDPMKLLGPSAFGPLKFRPIGSDGVEGDWQPLMNLVRVPELKGVHCVPSAKATETNAAEKAPSSEKGTSSAKTEENCQLTGDNLFLIDAVSADPDFTGAVTVPDGFVDAALSIPSPKGKTLYIKLRDDPATVNTAVVPMVSSQP
;
A
#
# COMPACT_ATOMS: atom_id res chain seq x y z
N MET A 1 33.88 23.94 -69.38
CA MET A 1 34.81 24.15 -68.25
C MET A 1 34.17 24.85 -67.04
N LEU A 2 32.84 25.03 -66.99
CA LEU A 2 32.12 25.72 -65.89
C LEU A 2 31.35 24.78 -64.93
N LEU A 3 31.26 23.47 -65.21
CA LEU A 3 30.61 22.51 -64.30
C LEU A 3 31.55 21.85 -63.28
N ARG A 4 32.87 22.01 -63.42
CA ARG A 4 33.85 21.28 -62.58
C ARG A 4 34.25 22.03 -61.30
N GLU A 5 34.04 23.34 -61.23
CA GLU A 5 34.34 24.15 -60.04
C GLU A 5 33.23 24.13 -58.98
N SER A 6 31.96 23.99 -59.38
CA SER A 6 30.84 23.97 -58.44
C SER A 6 30.77 22.67 -57.61
N VAL A 7 31.17 21.54 -58.20
CA VAL A 7 31.20 20.24 -57.49
C VAL A 7 32.33 20.22 -56.45
N TRP A 8 33.45 20.91 -56.71
CA TRP A 8 34.57 20.95 -55.77
C TRP A 8 34.29 21.83 -54.56
N LYS A 9 33.60 22.97 -54.73
CA LYS A 9 33.17 23.86 -53.64
C LYS A 9 32.07 23.23 -52.77
N LEU A 10 31.11 22.50 -53.35
CA LEU A 10 30.09 21.78 -52.56
C LEU A 10 30.66 20.62 -51.75
N SER A 11 31.69 19.91 -52.25
CA SER A 11 32.33 18.82 -51.51
C SER A 11 33.11 19.32 -50.28
N LYS A 12 33.78 20.48 -50.39
CA LYS A 12 34.50 21.10 -49.26
C LYS A 12 33.57 21.69 -48.22
N LEU A 13 32.43 22.25 -48.62
CA LEU A 13 31.40 22.69 -47.67
C LEU A 13 30.75 21.52 -46.94
N ARG A 14 30.45 20.42 -47.64
CA ARG A 14 29.89 19.21 -47.01
C ARG A 14 30.90 18.55 -46.06
N ALA A 15 32.18 18.49 -46.43
CA ALA A 15 33.23 17.97 -45.56
C ALA A 15 33.44 18.85 -44.32
N ALA A 16 33.41 20.18 -44.46
CA ALA A 16 33.53 21.10 -43.33
C ALA A 16 32.32 21.04 -42.38
N VAL A 17 31.11 20.88 -42.91
CA VAL A 17 29.88 20.70 -42.11
C VAL A 17 29.86 19.33 -41.43
N LEU A 18 30.34 18.27 -42.09
CA LEU A 18 30.47 16.94 -41.47
C LEU A 18 31.52 16.94 -40.36
N TRP A 19 32.62 17.68 -40.53
CA TRP A 19 33.65 17.84 -39.49
C TRP A 19 33.17 18.69 -38.32
N LEU A 20 32.38 19.75 -38.57
CA LEU A 20 31.73 20.53 -37.50
C LEU A 20 30.69 19.72 -36.73
N LEU A 21 29.95 18.84 -37.42
CA LEU A 21 28.98 17.92 -36.81
C LEU A 21 29.67 16.79 -36.05
N LEU A 22 30.80 16.25 -36.53
CA LEU A 22 31.60 15.26 -35.79
C LEU A 22 32.29 15.86 -34.55
N VAL A 23 32.75 17.11 -34.63
CA VAL A 23 33.35 17.81 -33.47
C VAL A 23 32.26 18.23 -32.46
N SER A 24 31.03 18.57 -32.92
CA SER A 24 29.88 18.76 -32.02
C SER A 24 29.37 17.44 -31.41
N ALA A 25 29.48 16.31 -32.11
CA ALA A 25 29.08 15.00 -31.58
C ALA A 25 30.14 14.36 -30.65
N CYS A 26 31.42 14.72 -30.77
CA CYS A 26 32.45 14.39 -29.78
C CYS A 26 32.45 15.35 -28.57
N ALA A 27 31.74 16.48 -28.65
CA ALA A 27 31.34 17.27 -27.50
C ALA A 27 30.04 16.70 -26.90
N ILE A 28 30.02 15.39 -26.63
CA ILE A 28 29.27 14.91 -25.47
C ILE A 28 30.00 15.56 -24.31
N SER A 29 29.48 16.70 -23.86
CA SER A 29 29.78 17.21 -22.54
C SER A 29 29.66 16.01 -21.62
N ALA A 30 30.80 15.54 -21.09
CA ALA A 30 30.79 14.84 -19.83
C ALA A 30 29.92 15.72 -18.94
N ARG A 31 28.71 15.26 -18.63
CA ARG A 31 27.93 15.88 -17.57
C ARG A 31 28.90 15.91 -16.38
N PRO A 32 29.20 17.06 -15.77
CA PRO A 32 29.95 17.02 -14.53
C PRO A 32 29.18 16.04 -13.64
N GLU A 33 29.83 14.93 -13.28
CA GLU A 33 29.34 14.10 -12.19
C GLU A 33 29.06 15.07 -11.07
N THR A 34 27.79 15.12 -10.64
CA THR A 34 27.41 15.81 -9.41
C THR A 34 28.36 15.30 -8.35
N ALA A 35 29.27 16.17 -7.88
CA ALA A 35 30.33 15.79 -6.97
C ALA A 35 29.72 15.35 -5.64
N ALA A 36 29.44 14.05 -5.52
CA ALA A 36 28.88 13.46 -4.33
C ALA A 36 29.94 13.51 -3.21
N PHE A 37 29.52 13.77 -1.98
CA PHE A 37 30.37 13.70 -0.79
C PHE A 37 30.56 12.23 -0.36
N ASP A 38 31.38 11.48 -1.10
CA ASP A 38 31.59 10.05 -0.90
C ASP A 38 33.00 9.67 -0.40
N LEU A 39 34.01 10.52 -0.67
CA LEU A 39 35.39 10.30 -0.27
C LEU A 39 35.57 10.52 1.24
N ILE A 40 36.31 9.61 1.90
CA ILE A 40 36.60 9.71 3.34
C ILE A 40 37.71 10.75 3.57
N GLY A 41 37.47 11.70 4.47
CA GLY A 41 38.46 12.68 4.90
C GLY A 41 39.26 12.25 6.14
N PRO A 42 40.26 13.05 6.56
CA PRO A 42 41.00 12.81 7.80
C PRO A 42 40.09 12.95 9.03
N LYS A 43 40.37 12.18 10.09
CA LYS A 43 39.59 12.20 11.33
C LYS A 43 40.00 13.38 12.21
N VAL A 44 39.01 14.06 12.78
CA VAL A 44 39.19 15.15 13.74
C VAL A 44 38.20 14.94 14.88
N ASP A 45 38.71 14.85 16.10
CA ASP A 45 37.87 14.70 17.29
C ASP A 45 37.65 16.07 17.92
N VAL A 46 36.42 16.35 18.34
CA VAL A 46 36.01 17.62 18.92
C VAL A 46 35.14 17.39 20.15
N ARG A 47 35.43 18.13 21.22
CA ARG A 47 34.60 18.18 22.43
C ARG A 47 34.40 19.63 22.84
N VAL A 48 33.26 19.93 23.44
CA VAL A 48 32.94 21.29 23.88
C VAL A 48 32.71 21.28 25.37
N GLN A 49 33.31 22.23 26.08
CA GLN A 49 33.10 22.42 27.51
C GLN A 49 32.39 23.77 27.75
N ARG A 50 31.23 23.71 28.42
CA ARG A 50 30.41 24.87 28.83
C ARG A 50 30.03 24.72 30.29
N GLY A 51 30.34 25.72 31.12
CA GLY A 51 29.96 25.71 32.54
C GLY A 51 30.46 24.49 33.33
N GLY A 52 31.62 23.94 32.96
CA GLY A 52 32.20 22.73 33.59
C GLY A 52 31.66 21.40 33.06
N LYS A 53 30.58 21.38 32.29
CA LYS A 53 30.08 20.19 31.58
C LYS A 53 30.79 20.06 30.24
N THR A 54 31.20 18.84 29.87
CA THR A 54 31.78 18.54 28.56
C THR A 54 30.82 17.66 27.77
N LEU A 55 30.54 18.04 26.52
CA LEU A 55 29.76 17.24 25.58
C LEU A 55 30.61 16.85 24.36
N PRO A 56 30.37 15.64 23.80
CA PRO A 56 30.88 15.26 22.49
C PRO A 56 30.31 16.19 21.41
N ILE A 57 31.04 16.41 20.31
CA ILE A 57 30.58 17.32 19.25
C ILE A 57 29.25 16.93 18.63
N ALA A 58 28.91 15.63 18.61
CA ALA A 58 27.61 15.15 18.12
C ALA A 58 26.41 15.59 18.96
N GLU A 59 26.62 15.89 20.26
CA GLU A 59 25.60 16.44 21.15
C GLU A 59 25.54 17.98 21.11
N VAL A 60 26.38 18.66 20.31
CA VAL A 60 26.50 20.13 20.35
C VAL A 60 25.86 20.79 19.12
N PRO A 61 24.60 21.30 19.23
CA PRO A 61 23.93 21.96 18.12
C PRO A 61 24.49 23.35 17.80
N ASN A 62 24.90 24.13 18.81
CA ASN A 62 25.54 25.45 18.65
C ASN A 62 26.61 25.66 19.74
N LEU A 63 27.67 26.38 19.38
CA LEU A 63 28.65 26.94 20.30
C LEU A 63 28.13 28.25 20.93
N GLN A 64 28.74 28.68 22.03
CA GLN A 64 28.50 29.97 22.67
C GLN A 64 29.83 30.64 23.04
N ALA A 65 29.82 31.97 23.13
CA ALA A 65 30.97 32.72 23.63
C ALA A 65 31.40 32.20 25.01
N GLY A 66 32.71 32.03 25.20
CA GLY A 66 33.28 31.46 26.42
C GLY A 66 33.33 29.93 26.48
N ASP A 67 32.71 29.20 25.52
CA ASP A 67 32.90 27.75 25.41
C ASP A 67 34.39 27.42 25.19
N ARG A 68 34.84 26.31 25.78
CA ARG A 68 36.18 25.77 25.50
C ARG A 68 36.05 24.60 24.53
N VAL A 69 36.51 24.78 23.30
CA VAL A 69 36.50 23.77 22.26
C VAL A 69 37.84 23.03 22.29
N TRP A 70 37.79 21.74 22.59
CA TRP A 70 38.90 20.83 22.43
C TRP A 70 38.88 20.26 21.02
N VAL A 71 39.99 20.35 20.30
CA VAL A 71 40.15 19.81 18.95
C VAL A 71 41.39 18.93 18.91
N HIS A 72 41.24 17.70 18.42
CA HIS A 72 42.31 16.71 18.36
C HIS A 72 42.44 16.12 16.95
N PRO A 73 43.60 16.26 16.30
CA PRO A 73 43.85 15.62 15.01
C PRO A 73 44.10 14.13 15.19
N ASN A 74 43.10 13.30 14.95
CA ASN A 74 43.19 11.84 15.04
C ASN A 74 43.73 11.23 13.74
N LEU A 75 44.97 11.60 13.41
CA LEU A 75 45.65 11.13 12.20
C LEU A 75 46.43 9.84 12.49
N PRO A 76 46.42 8.84 11.58
CA PRO A 76 47.13 7.58 11.79
C PRO A 76 48.66 7.80 11.84
N ASP A 77 49.37 6.96 12.60
CA ASP A 77 50.84 7.01 12.72
C ASP A 77 51.56 6.86 11.38
N SER A 78 50.94 6.18 10.42
CA SER A 78 51.44 5.99 9.06
C SER A 78 51.25 7.21 8.15
N GLN A 79 50.65 8.29 8.63
CA GLN A 79 50.38 9.49 7.83
C GLN A 79 51.69 10.21 7.49
N SER A 80 52.08 10.19 6.21
CA SER A 80 53.32 10.82 5.72
C SER A 80 53.21 12.32 5.50
N VAL A 81 51.99 12.84 5.31
CA VAL A 81 51.73 14.28 5.10
C VAL A 81 51.50 14.98 6.44
N ARG A 82 52.24 16.06 6.66
CA ARG A 82 52.03 16.97 7.79
C ARG A 82 50.94 17.97 7.45
N TYR A 83 49.81 17.92 8.17
CA TYR A 83 48.76 18.92 8.08
C TYR A 83 48.99 20.04 9.08
N LEU A 84 48.97 21.28 8.61
CA LEU A 84 48.77 22.44 9.45
C LEU A 84 47.27 22.60 9.69
N MET A 85 46.86 22.61 10.94
CA MET A 85 45.48 22.85 11.36
C MET A 85 45.32 24.31 11.81
N GLY A 86 44.33 25.00 11.26
CA GLY A 86 43.94 26.35 11.66
C GLY A 86 42.54 26.34 12.25
N ILE A 87 42.39 26.70 13.52
CA ILE A 87 41.08 26.89 14.16
C ILE A 87 40.76 28.38 14.09
N VAL A 88 39.65 28.74 13.44
CA VAL A 88 39.33 30.12 13.08
C VAL A 88 37.91 30.47 13.47
N PHE A 89 37.72 31.62 14.11
CA PHE A 89 36.40 32.21 14.36
C PHE A 89 36.11 33.35 13.38
N LEU A 90 34.84 33.54 13.05
CA LEU A 90 34.37 34.58 12.11
C LEU A 90 33.32 35.47 12.79
N ARG A 91 33.30 36.75 12.43
CA ARG A 91 32.40 37.79 12.96
C ARG A 91 31.35 38.19 11.93
N GLY A 92 30.79 37.20 11.23
CA GLY A 92 29.87 37.41 10.12
C GLY A 92 30.55 37.72 8.78
N ALA A 93 29.72 37.94 7.75
CA ALA A 93 30.16 37.89 6.35
C ALA A 93 30.93 39.13 5.86
N THR A 94 30.80 40.27 6.54
CA THR A 94 31.29 41.57 6.07
C THR A 94 32.47 42.10 6.89
N ASN A 95 32.78 41.50 8.04
CA ASN A 95 33.82 41.99 8.95
C ASN A 95 34.98 40.99 9.03
N PRO A 96 36.21 41.38 8.63
CA PRO A 96 37.37 40.51 8.76
C PRO A 96 37.64 40.13 10.23
N PRO A 97 37.82 38.84 10.55
CA PRO A 97 38.11 38.43 11.92
C PRO A 97 39.47 38.96 12.42
N PRO A 98 39.57 39.36 13.71
CA PRO A 98 40.82 39.74 14.36
C PRO A 98 41.93 38.69 14.21
N GLU A 99 43.21 39.11 14.25
CA GLU A 99 44.32 38.16 14.05
C GLU A 99 44.45 37.12 15.17
N ASN A 100 44.04 37.48 16.39
CA ASN A 100 44.04 36.60 17.56
C ASN A 100 42.89 35.58 17.55
N TRP A 101 42.01 35.60 16.56
CA TRP A 101 40.95 34.58 16.37
C TRP A 101 41.42 33.40 15.52
N PHE A 102 42.70 33.38 15.13
CA PHE A 102 43.33 32.31 14.37
C PHE A 102 44.29 31.56 15.28
N THR A 103 43.97 30.31 15.58
CA THR A 103 44.85 29.41 16.33
C THR A 103 45.61 28.52 15.36
N ARG A 104 46.94 28.57 15.42
CA ARG A 104 47.84 27.70 14.65
C ARG A 104 48.08 26.41 15.42
N VAL A 105 47.83 25.27 14.78
CA VAL A 105 48.04 23.95 15.37
C VAL A 105 48.89 23.10 14.43
N GLU A 106 50.08 22.72 14.90
CA GLU A 106 50.97 21.80 14.17
C GLU A 106 50.61 20.36 14.53
N THR A 107 49.89 19.66 13.64
CA THR A 107 49.34 18.32 13.95
C THR A 107 50.39 17.24 14.18
N TRP A 108 51.65 17.50 13.84
CA TRP A 108 52.78 16.60 14.09
C TRP A 108 53.50 16.88 15.42
N ASN A 109 53.12 17.93 16.16
CA ASN A 109 53.65 18.18 17.49
C ASN A 109 53.19 17.07 18.46
N LYS A 110 54.13 16.50 19.22
CA LYS A 110 53.84 15.37 20.12
C LYS A 110 52.72 15.67 21.11
N ALA A 111 52.75 16.83 21.76
CA ALA A 111 51.72 17.21 22.74
C ALA A 111 50.34 17.34 22.08
N VAL A 112 50.28 17.95 20.89
CA VAL A 112 49.03 18.08 20.12
C VAL A 112 48.48 16.72 19.70
N ARG A 113 49.35 15.80 19.28
CA ARG A 113 48.96 14.44 18.89
C ARG A 113 48.42 13.60 20.04
N GLU A 114 48.97 13.78 21.24
CA GLU A 114 48.60 12.99 22.42
C GLU A 114 47.43 13.61 23.20
N GLU A 115 47.37 14.95 23.30
CA GLU A 115 46.45 15.66 24.20
C GLU A 115 45.44 16.57 23.49
N GLY A 116 45.62 16.86 22.19
CA GLY A 116 44.81 17.84 21.46
C GLY A 116 45.09 19.29 21.87
N VAL A 117 44.20 20.21 21.46
CA VAL A 117 44.33 21.65 21.76
C VAL A 117 42.99 22.22 22.21
N TYR A 118 43.02 23.05 23.25
CA TYR A 118 41.86 23.83 23.69
C TYR A 118 41.89 25.25 23.12
N VAL A 119 40.76 25.70 22.60
CA VAL A 119 40.55 27.08 22.14
C VAL A 119 39.27 27.62 22.77
N ALA A 120 39.33 28.83 23.31
CA ALA A 120 38.14 29.52 23.83
C ALA A 120 37.40 30.23 22.70
N VAL A 121 36.07 30.10 22.66
CA VAL A 121 35.22 30.82 21.71
C VAL A 121 35.22 32.30 22.09
N PRO A 122 35.70 33.21 21.21
CA PRO A 122 35.72 34.63 21.49
C PRO A 122 34.33 35.24 21.64
N ASP A 123 34.25 36.35 22.36
CA ASP A 123 33.06 37.21 22.33
C ASP A 123 32.81 37.73 20.90
N GLU A 124 31.54 37.85 20.52
CA GLU A 124 31.10 38.29 19.18
C GLU A 124 31.45 37.34 18.02
N ALA A 125 32.01 36.15 18.29
CA ALA A 125 32.11 35.13 17.25
C ALA A 125 30.70 34.67 16.83
N GLU A 126 30.49 34.48 15.53
CA GLU A 126 29.23 33.99 14.95
C GLU A 126 29.41 32.61 14.30
N GLU A 127 30.60 32.32 13.76
CA GLU A 127 30.92 31.04 13.13
C GLU A 127 32.31 30.55 13.56
N ALA A 128 32.52 29.24 13.47
CA ALA A 128 33.80 28.60 13.74
C ALA A 128 34.13 27.58 12.64
N ILE A 129 35.38 27.58 12.18
CA ILE A 129 35.87 26.65 11.14
C ILE A 129 37.21 26.05 11.53
N VAL A 130 37.46 24.83 11.05
CA VAL A 130 38.76 24.18 11.06
C VAL A 130 39.28 24.07 9.63
N LEU A 131 40.50 24.53 9.40
CA LEU A 131 41.20 24.42 8.13
C LEU A 131 42.32 23.40 8.26
N LEU A 132 42.36 22.42 7.36
CA LEU A 132 43.49 21.47 7.25
C LEU A 132 44.22 21.70 5.94
N ALA A 133 45.44 22.23 6.02
CA ALA A 133 46.29 22.49 4.86
C ALA A 133 47.60 21.68 4.93
N PRO A 134 48.12 21.15 3.81
CA PRO A 134 49.46 20.57 3.79
C PRO A 134 50.53 21.61 4.17
N GLU A 135 51.46 21.26 5.05
CA GLU A 135 52.53 22.15 5.51
C GLU A 135 53.49 22.53 4.37
N THR A 136 53.75 23.83 4.18
CA THR A 136 54.59 24.37 3.09
C THR A 136 55.55 25.48 3.48
N GLY A 137 55.73 25.77 4.79
CA GLY A 137 56.59 26.87 5.24
C GLY A 137 56.00 28.24 4.88
N GLY A 138 55.10 28.75 5.72
CA GLY A 138 54.36 30.01 5.49
C GLY A 138 52.84 29.82 5.29
N ALA A 139 52.39 28.57 5.23
CA ALA A 139 50.99 28.17 5.02
C ALA A 139 49.99 28.95 5.91
N PHE A 140 50.27 29.10 7.20
CA PHE A 140 49.35 29.75 8.14
C PHE A 140 49.01 31.19 7.77
N ASN A 141 50.01 31.99 7.36
CA ASN A 141 49.79 33.39 7.00
C ASN A 141 48.95 33.51 5.72
N THR A 142 49.17 32.63 4.74
CA THR A 142 48.37 32.56 3.52
C THR A 142 46.91 32.19 3.82
N LEU A 143 46.68 31.20 4.69
CA LEU A 143 45.33 30.82 5.14
C LEU A 143 44.63 32.01 5.83
N ARG A 144 45.31 32.63 6.80
CA ARG A 144 44.79 33.78 7.55
C ARG A 144 44.44 34.95 6.62
N ALA A 145 45.30 35.26 5.66
CA ALA A 145 45.05 36.30 4.66
C ALA A 145 43.85 35.96 3.76
N ALA A 146 43.70 34.70 3.36
CA ALA A 146 42.58 34.27 2.51
C ALA A 146 41.22 34.43 3.21
N VAL A 147 41.07 33.94 4.45
CA VAL A 147 39.78 34.09 5.16
C VAL A 147 39.52 35.54 5.59
N ARG A 148 40.54 36.32 5.99
CA ARG A 148 40.36 37.76 6.25
C ARG A 148 40.03 38.57 5.01
N GLY A 149 40.55 38.18 3.85
CA GLY A 149 40.28 38.86 2.58
C GLY A 149 38.88 38.59 2.03
N LYS A 150 38.27 37.45 2.38
CA LYS A 150 36.95 37.02 1.90
C LYS A 150 36.11 36.33 2.99
N PRO A 151 35.85 36.96 4.16
CA PRO A 151 35.18 36.30 5.29
C PRO A 151 33.79 35.79 4.93
N GLY A 152 33.02 36.53 4.12
CA GLY A 152 31.69 36.13 3.67
C GLY A 152 31.64 34.85 2.85
N ALA A 153 32.72 34.50 2.13
CA ALA A 153 32.79 33.23 1.42
C ALA A 153 32.85 32.05 2.40
N PHE A 154 33.63 32.19 3.48
CA PHE A 154 33.77 31.15 4.51
C PHE A 154 32.55 31.06 5.42
N VAL A 155 31.93 32.19 5.79
CA VAL A 155 30.67 32.20 6.57
C VAL A 155 29.58 31.47 5.80
N ARG A 156 29.33 31.87 4.55
CA ARG A 156 28.29 31.22 3.72
C ARG A 156 28.59 29.75 3.48
N ALA A 157 29.84 29.42 3.14
CA ALA A 157 30.24 28.02 2.96
C ALA A 157 30.01 27.19 4.23
N THR A 158 30.28 27.73 5.42
CA THR A 158 30.08 27.03 6.70
C THR A 158 28.60 26.77 6.98
N GLN A 159 27.75 27.77 6.76
CA GLN A 159 26.30 27.66 6.95
C GLN A 159 25.69 26.61 6.00
N ASP A 160 26.06 26.67 4.72
CA ASP A 160 25.58 25.73 3.72
C ASP A 160 26.13 24.30 3.98
N LEU A 161 27.38 24.17 4.44
CA LEU A 161 27.96 22.88 4.83
C LEU A 161 27.28 22.27 6.05
N LEU A 162 26.93 23.09 7.04
CA LEU A 162 26.19 22.65 8.21
C LEU A 162 24.82 22.10 7.80
N GLN A 163 24.06 22.87 7.00
CA GLN A 163 22.75 22.43 6.51
C GLN A 163 22.86 21.12 5.73
N ALA A 164 23.82 21.03 4.81
CA ALA A 164 24.07 19.81 4.06
C ALA A 164 24.43 18.63 4.98
N SER A 165 25.18 18.86 6.06
CA SER A 165 25.59 17.82 7.01
C SER A 165 24.39 17.27 7.79
N LEU A 166 23.47 18.15 8.20
CA LEU A 166 22.23 17.76 8.87
C LEU A 166 21.29 16.98 7.94
N ASP A 167 21.15 17.43 6.70
CA ASP A 167 20.37 16.73 5.67
C ASP A 167 20.94 15.35 5.37
N ARG A 168 22.28 15.25 5.29
CA ARG A 168 22.96 13.98 5.09
C ARG A 168 22.77 13.04 6.28
N ALA A 169 22.82 13.53 7.52
CA ALA A 169 22.56 12.73 8.70
C ALA A 169 21.14 12.12 8.68
N ARG A 170 20.13 12.91 8.29
CA ARG A 170 18.74 12.42 8.10
C ARG A 170 18.66 11.33 7.03
N LEU A 171 19.32 11.56 5.89
CA LEU A 171 19.34 10.61 4.78
C LEU A 171 20.06 9.31 5.17
N ASP A 172 21.22 9.38 5.82
CA ASP A 172 21.96 8.19 6.26
C ASP A 172 21.12 7.38 7.25
N ARG A 173 20.42 8.03 8.20
CA ARG A 173 19.51 7.35 9.12
C ARG A 173 18.36 6.64 8.41
N TYR A 174 17.81 7.24 7.35
CA TYR A 174 16.79 6.63 6.50
C TYR A 174 17.34 5.41 5.74
N LEU A 175 18.47 5.57 5.05
CA LEU A 175 19.07 4.52 4.23
C LEU A 175 19.48 3.30 5.07
N ASP A 176 20.03 3.52 6.26
CA ASP A 176 20.40 2.42 7.16
C ASP A 176 19.19 1.62 7.62
N ALA A 177 18.08 2.29 7.98
CA ALA A 177 16.86 1.62 8.38
C ALA A 177 16.16 0.88 7.23
N VAL A 178 16.23 1.40 5.98
CA VAL A 178 15.76 0.67 4.79
C VAL A 178 16.56 -0.61 4.61
N ARG A 179 17.90 -0.54 4.68
CA ARG A 179 18.78 -1.71 4.56
C ARG A 179 18.49 -2.73 5.66
N GLU A 180 18.45 -2.30 6.91
CA GLU A 180 18.22 -3.15 8.08
C GLU A 180 16.85 -3.84 8.00
N THR A 181 15.78 -3.09 7.78
CA THR A 181 14.42 -3.64 7.72
C THR A 181 14.25 -4.58 6.52
N SER A 182 14.84 -4.27 5.38
CA SER A 182 14.79 -5.15 4.20
C SER A 182 15.50 -6.50 4.43
N ALA A 183 16.50 -6.52 5.32
CA ALA A 183 17.24 -7.73 5.65
C ALA A 183 16.59 -8.53 6.78
N SER A 184 15.99 -7.87 7.77
CA SER A 184 15.43 -8.53 8.96
C SER A 184 13.93 -8.85 8.85
N ASP A 185 13.11 -7.89 8.39
CA ASP A 185 11.65 -7.95 8.42
C ASP A 185 11.02 -7.39 7.12
N PRO A 186 11.20 -8.06 5.96
CA PRO A 186 10.72 -7.54 4.67
C PRO A 186 9.21 -7.27 4.64
N ASP A 187 8.41 -8.06 5.35
CA ASP A 187 6.94 -7.88 5.42
C ASP A 187 6.54 -6.59 6.14
N GLN A 188 7.39 -6.05 7.02
CA GLN A 188 7.14 -4.80 7.74
C GLN A 188 7.76 -3.58 7.06
N LEU A 189 8.46 -3.75 5.93
CA LEU A 189 9.18 -2.67 5.24
C LEU A 189 8.27 -1.47 4.95
N LYS A 190 7.09 -1.70 4.37
CA LYS A 190 6.13 -0.63 4.04
C LYS A 190 5.69 0.17 5.26
N ALA A 191 5.32 -0.51 6.33
CA ALA A 191 4.84 0.13 7.56
C ALA A 191 5.95 0.93 8.25
N LYS A 192 7.12 0.30 8.49
CA LYS A 192 8.25 0.95 9.18
C LYS A 192 8.82 2.12 8.39
N ILE A 193 9.05 1.95 7.08
CA ILE A 193 9.68 3.00 6.26
C ILE A 193 8.74 4.17 6.01
N THR A 194 7.42 3.96 5.95
CA THR A 194 6.46 5.06 5.85
C THR A 194 6.49 5.95 7.10
N LEU A 195 6.49 5.35 8.30
CA LEU A 195 6.58 6.11 9.57
C LEU A 195 7.95 6.76 9.75
N LEU A 196 9.01 6.07 9.35
CA LEU A 196 10.38 6.58 9.37
C LEU A 196 10.52 7.81 8.47
N ALA A 197 10.01 7.75 7.23
CA ALA A 197 10.06 8.84 6.28
C ALA A 197 9.31 10.07 6.81
N ARG A 198 8.16 9.89 7.45
CA ARG A 198 7.45 10.99 8.14
C ARG A 198 8.33 11.60 9.23
N SER A 199 8.87 10.77 10.14
CA SER A 199 9.62 11.23 11.31
C SER A 199 10.93 11.94 10.96
N LEU A 200 11.59 11.53 9.87
CA LEU A 200 12.82 12.14 9.36
C LEU A 200 12.55 13.27 8.35
N ASN A 201 11.28 13.51 7.99
CA ASN A 201 10.88 14.44 6.92
C ASN A 201 11.61 14.13 5.60
N ILE A 202 11.48 12.88 5.15
CA ILE A 202 12.02 12.32 3.91
C ILE A 202 10.87 12.05 2.95
N ARG A 203 11.03 12.42 1.68
CA ARG A 203 10.09 12.11 0.61
C ARG A 203 10.17 10.62 0.28
N LEU A 204 9.00 10.00 0.22
CA LEU A 204 8.86 8.57 -0.07
C LEU A 204 8.16 8.37 -1.41
N ASP A 205 8.74 7.54 -2.27
CA ASP A 205 8.04 7.06 -3.47
C ASP A 205 7.22 5.81 -3.13
N GLN A 206 5.90 6.02 -2.99
CA GLN A 206 4.97 4.95 -2.62
C GLN A 206 4.92 3.82 -3.66
N GLN A 207 5.21 4.10 -4.94
CA GLN A 207 5.20 3.09 -6.01
C GLN A 207 6.30 2.04 -5.83
N CYS A 208 7.32 2.32 -5.01
CA CYS A 208 8.35 1.35 -4.69
C CYS A 208 7.78 0.14 -3.92
N PHE A 209 6.71 0.30 -3.12
CA PHE A 209 6.11 -0.80 -2.38
C PHE A 209 5.24 -1.72 -3.23
N ASP A 210 4.88 -1.30 -4.44
CA ASP A 210 4.11 -2.11 -5.40
C ASP A 210 5.03 -3.05 -6.21
N LYS A 211 6.36 -2.91 -6.06
CA LYS A 211 7.36 -3.77 -6.69
C LYS A 211 7.53 -5.08 -5.92
N PRO A 212 8.04 -6.15 -6.57
CA PRO A 212 8.45 -7.37 -5.88
C PRO A 212 9.42 -7.07 -4.74
N THR A 213 9.33 -7.80 -3.61
CA THR A 213 10.08 -7.54 -2.36
C THR A 213 11.59 -7.30 -2.59
N ALA A 214 12.22 -8.09 -3.47
CA ALA A 214 13.64 -7.96 -3.80
C ALA A 214 14.02 -6.63 -4.50
N GLN A 215 13.05 -5.94 -5.10
CA GLN A 215 13.24 -4.67 -5.82
C GLN A 215 12.82 -3.44 -5.00
N GLN A 216 12.14 -3.63 -3.86
CA GLN A 216 11.64 -2.51 -3.04
C GLN A 216 12.78 -1.70 -2.44
N ALA A 217 13.74 -2.33 -1.77
CA ALA A 217 14.88 -1.63 -1.16
C ALA A 217 15.76 -0.90 -2.21
N PRO A 218 16.14 -1.52 -3.34
CA PRO A 218 16.79 -0.79 -4.43
C PRO A 218 15.98 0.41 -4.94
N CYS A 219 14.65 0.29 -5.09
CA CYS A 219 13.80 1.40 -5.52
C CYS A 219 13.77 2.55 -4.49
N LEU A 220 13.60 2.22 -3.20
CA LEU A 220 13.55 3.18 -2.09
C LEU A 220 14.87 3.92 -1.85
N THR A 221 15.97 3.38 -2.39
CA THR A 221 17.32 3.95 -2.29
C THR A 221 17.79 4.55 -3.61
N GLN A 222 16.97 4.55 -4.67
CA GLN A 222 17.25 5.27 -5.91
C GLN A 222 16.98 6.77 -5.74
N ASN A 223 17.76 7.60 -6.42
CA ASN A 223 17.63 9.07 -6.40
C ASN A 223 17.73 9.69 -4.99
N THR A 224 18.64 9.18 -4.16
CA THR A 224 18.86 9.64 -2.77
C THR A 224 18.97 11.16 -2.63
N ASP A 225 19.52 11.80 -3.65
CA ASP A 225 19.82 13.22 -3.67
C ASP A 225 18.57 14.10 -3.86
N GLN A 226 17.39 13.51 -4.08
CA GLN A 226 16.09 14.19 -4.18
C GLN A 226 15.13 13.85 -3.02
N LEU A 227 15.56 13.02 -2.07
CA LEU A 227 14.68 12.47 -1.02
C LEU A 227 14.53 13.39 0.18
N VAL A 228 15.50 14.28 0.47
CA VAL A 228 15.45 15.12 1.68
C VAL A 228 14.54 16.33 1.46
N LEU A 229 13.51 16.47 2.30
CA LEU A 229 12.64 17.64 2.33
C LEU A 229 13.21 18.69 3.29
N ASP A 230 12.98 19.97 2.95
CA ASP A 230 13.31 21.09 3.84
C ASP A 230 12.65 20.89 5.20
N ASP A 231 13.42 21.10 6.26
CA ASP A 231 12.89 21.16 7.62
C ASP A 231 11.95 22.37 7.70
N ALA A 232 10.66 22.15 8.03
CA ALA A 232 9.62 23.19 8.06
C ALA A 232 9.95 24.37 9.00
N HIS A 233 11.03 24.27 9.78
CA HIS A 233 11.54 25.34 10.62
C HIS A 233 12.27 26.48 9.88
N SER A 234 12.78 26.27 8.66
CA SER A 234 13.32 27.37 7.84
C SER A 234 12.23 28.38 7.41
N GLN A 235 10.95 28.02 7.53
CA GLN A 235 9.80 28.88 7.25
C GLN A 235 9.21 29.60 8.48
N ASN A 236 9.54 29.18 9.72
CA ASN A 236 8.84 29.66 10.93
C ASN A 236 9.28 31.04 11.44
N MET A 237 10.39 31.61 10.98
CA MET A 237 10.69 33.03 11.24
C MET A 237 9.82 33.98 10.40
N VAL A 238 9.20 33.50 9.30
CA VAL A 238 8.29 34.30 8.48
C VAL A 238 6.83 34.11 8.91
N ALA A 239 6.45 32.88 9.30
CA ALA A 239 5.09 32.58 9.75
C ALA A 239 4.67 33.29 11.05
N THR A 240 5.65 33.64 11.90
CA THR A 240 5.40 34.40 13.14
C THR A 240 5.17 35.90 12.88
N LEU A 241 5.48 36.38 11.67
CA LEU A 241 5.28 37.78 11.25
C LEU A 241 3.99 38.00 10.42
N THR A 242 3.24 36.95 10.10
CA THR A 242 2.13 37.01 9.13
C THR A 242 0.85 36.36 9.63
N THR A 243 0.41 36.72 10.84
CA THR A 243 -0.99 36.50 11.25
C THR A 243 -1.92 37.36 10.38
N GLY A 244 -2.31 36.85 9.19
CA GLY A 244 -3.25 37.51 8.29
C GLY A 244 -3.47 36.80 6.95
N ALA A 245 -4.60 36.09 6.85
CA ALA A 245 -5.35 35.60 5.67
C ALA A 245 -4.66 34.66 4.63
N PRO A 246 -5.34 33.57 4.17
CA PRO A 246 -4.71 32.43 3.49
C PRO A 246 -4.53 32.59 1.96
N THR A 247 -4.97 33.70 1.36
CA THR A 247 -5.08 33.80 -0.11
C THR A 247 -3.91 34.50 -0.80
N ASP A 248 -3.02 35.16 -0.06
CA ASP A 248 -1.82 35.83 -0.63
C ASP A 248 -0.56 34.94 -0.58
N LEU A 249 -0.68 33.74 -0.01
CA LEU A 249 0.42 32.79 0.16
C LEU A 249 0.97 32.28 -1.18
N LEU A 250 0.11 32.03 -2.17
CA LEU A 250 0.52 31.53 -3.49
C LEU A 250 1.25 32.58 -4.34
N ALA A 251 0.90 33.87 -4.19
CA ALA A 251 1.57 34.96 -4.90
C ALA A 251 2.92 35.31 -4.24
N GLN A 252 2.99 35.31 -2.91
CA GLN A 252 4.22 35.58 -2.16
C GLN A 252 5.20 34.40 -2.16
N LEU A 253 4.73 33.15 -2.29
CA LEU A 253 5.62 32.01 -2.53
C LEU A 253 6.43 32.26 -3.82
N SER A 254 5.78 32.67 -4.92
CA SER A 254 6.45 32.90 -6.21
C SER A 254 7.49 34.04 -6.27
N SER A 255 7.54 34.91 -5.25
CA SER A 255 8.46 36.07 -5.17
C SER A 255 9.65 35.86 -4.24
N THR A 256 9.71 34.74 -3.52
CA THR A 256 10.92 34.36 -2.76
C THR A 256 11.96 33.72 -3.69
N PRO A 257 13.27 34.00 -3.53
CA PRO A 257 14.34 33.34 -4.29
C PRO A 257 14.29 31.81 -4.19
N THR A 258 13.71 31.28 -3.11
CA THR A 258 13.48 29.86 -2.83
C THR A 258 12.38 29.22 -3.68
N ALA A 259 11.35 29.94 -4.14
CA ALA A 259 10.27 29.32 -4.93
C ALA A 259 10.38 29.52 -6.45
N ARG A 260 11.41 30.20 -6.94
CA ARG A 260 11.76 30.25 -8.38
C ARG A 260 12.73 29.15 -8.82
N GLY A 261 13.28 28.39 -7.86
CA GLY A 261 14.06 27.18 -8.14
C GLY A 261 13.17 25.96 -8.11
N GLY A 262 12.63 25.55 -9.26
CA GLY A 262 11.92 24.27 -9.35
C GLY A 262 12.81 23.10 -8.89
N TYR A 263 12.21 22.14 -8.19
CA TYR A 263 12.60 20.71 -8.21
C TYR A 263 14.04 20.32 -7.79
N TYR A 264 14.71 21.04 -6.90
CA TYR A 264 15.99 20.57 -6.32
C TYR A 264 15.88 20.36 -4.81
N SER A 265 16.51 19.29 -4.33
CA SER A 265 16.73 19.06 -2.90
C SER A 265 17.60 20.17 -2.31
N PRO A 266 17.29 20.68 -1.10
CA PRO A 266 18.10 21.69 -0.41
C PRO A 266 19.56 21.25 -0.26
N TYR A 267 19.80 19.94 -0.15
CA TYR A 267 21.14 19.34 -0.08
C TYR A 267 21.99 19.63 -1.34
N ILE A 268 21.49 19.35 -2.55
CA ILE A 268 22.28 19.57 -3.78
C ILE A 268 22.52 21.07 -4.00
N GLY A 269 21.51 21.90 -3.75
CA GLY A 269 21.61 23.36 -3.89
C GLY A 269 22.73 23.92 -3.02
N ALA A 270 22.76 23.54 -1.74
CA ALA A 270 23.81 23.95 -0.80
C ALA A 270 25.20 23.47 -1.24
N VAL A 271 25.34 22.20 -1.67
CA VAL A 271 26.63 21.64 -2.07
C VAL A 271 27.22 22.34 -3.30
N VAL A 272 26.42 22.56 -4.34
CA VAL A 272 26.87 23.22 -5.58
C VAL A 272 27.28 24.67 -5.30
N ASP A 273 26.52 25.38 -4.46
CA ASP A 273 26.83 26.75 -4.07
C ASP A 273 28.12 26.83 -3.24
N VAL A 274 28.33 25.94 -2.26
CA VAL A 274 29.57 25.90 -1.46
C VAL A 274 30.81 25.75 -2.33
N VAL A 275 30.79 24.79 -3.27
CA VAL A 275 31.94 24.55 -4.17
C VAL A 275 32.24 25.77 -5.02
N ARG A 276 31.20 26.44 -5.53
CA ARG A 276 31.35 27.68 -6.30
C ARG A 276 31.90 28.81 -5.43
N ILE A 277 31.39 28.99 -4.22
CA ILE A 277 31.79 30.04 -3.28
C ILE A 277 33.25 29.88 -2.86
N LEU A 278 33.64 28.68 -2.40
CA LEU A 278 35.03 28.39 -2.01
C LEU A 278 35.98 28.43 -3.20
N GLY A 279 35.51 28.10 -4.40
CA GLY A 279 36.26 28.28 -5.65
C GLY A 279 36.71 29.72 -5.87
N THR A 280 35.99 30.71 -5.35
CA THR A 280 36.41 32.12 -5.43
C THR A 280 37.59 32.46 -4.51
N ALA A 281 37.86 31.67 -3.48
CA ALA A 281 38.98 31.86 -2.55
C ALA A 281 40.29 31.21 -3.04
N HIS A 282 40.27 30.59 -4.22
CA HIS A 282 41.42 29.93 -4.81
C HIS A 282 42.62 30.86 -5.04
N SER A 283 43.82 30.31 -4.89
CA SER A 283 45.09 30.97 -5.19
C SER A 283 46.02 30.00 -5.92
N ALA A 284 47.11 30.50 -6.48
CA ALA A 284 48.12 29.64 -7.12
C ALA A 284 48.71 28.59 -6.15
N GLN A 285 48.61 28.79 -4.83
CA GLN A 285 49.12 27.89 -3.81
C GLN A 285 48.05 26.98 -3.21
N TYR A 286 46.80 27.43 -3.11
CA TYR A 286 45.74 26.73 -2.40
C TYR A 286 44.40 26.71 -3.12
N GLN A 287 43.77 25.54 -3.08
CA GLN A 287 42.38 25.29 -3.40
C GLN A 287 41.62 24.90 -2.14
N TYR A 288 40.57 25.64 -1.81
CA TYR A 288 39.70 25.31 -0.68
C TYR A 288 38.65 24.29 -1.13
N ILE A 289 38.64 23.13 -0.50
CA ILE A 289 37.63 22.09 -0.75
C ILE A 289 36.75 21.93 0.48
N PRO A 290 35.42 21.88 0.31
CA PRO A 290 34.52 21.67 1.42
C PRO A 290 34.67 20.26 1.99
N ALA A 291 34.52 20.14 3.30
CA ALA A 291 34.39 18.87 3.99
C ALA A 291 33.05 18.86 4.73
N LEU A 292 32.18 17.93 4.33
CA LEU A 292 30.93 17.66 5.03
C LEU A 292 31.27 16.97 6.35
N ALA A 293 30.83 17.52 7.48
CA ALA A 293 31.18 17.02 8.80
C ALA A 293 29.97 16.28 9.37
N LEU A 294 30.07 14.96 9.54
CA LEU A 294 29.02 14.11 10.11
C LEU A 294 29.43 13.70 11.53
N PRO A 295 28.98 14.43 12.57
CA PRO A 295 29.36 14.16 13.95
C PRO A 295 28.86 12.80 14.41
N LYS A 296 29.73 12.05 15.08
CA LYS A 296 29.35 10.83 15.80
C LYS A 296 30.16 10.76 17.08
N HIS A 297 29.51 10.87 18.23
CA HIS A 297 30.19 11.08 19.50
C HIS A 297 31.23 12.23 19.38
N ASP A 298 32.48 12.00 19.76
CA ASP A 298 33.58 12.97 19.68
C ASP A 298 34.09 13.20 18.25
N GLU A 299 33.83 12.28 17.30
CA GLU A 299 34.46 12.30 15.97
C GLU A 299 33.65 13.12 14.96
N LEU A 300 34.32 13.99 14.21
CA LEU A 300 33.79 14.59 12.98
C LEU A 300 34.14 13.71 11.79
N ASN A 301 33.21 12.84 11.36
CA ASN A 301 33.42 12.02 10.18
C ASN A 301 33.33 12.88 8.92
N LEU A 302 34.49 13.18 8.33
CA LEU A 302 34.55 14.04 7.15
C LEU A 302 34.26 13.25 5.88
N LYS A 303 33.36 13.80 5.06
CA LYS A 303 33.17 13.41 3.66
C LYS A 303 33.65 14.53 2.75
N LEU A 304 34.37 14.17 1.70
CA LEU A 304 34.92 15.11 0.71
C LEU A 304 34.24 14.85 -0.63
N ASN A 305 34.02 15.93 -1.38
CA ASN A 305 33.47 15.87 -2.74
C ASN A 305 34.57 15.82 -3.82
N ASN A 306 35.82 16.09 -3.44
CA ASN A 306 36.98 16.10 -4.32
C ASN A 306 38.18 15.45 -3.62
N PRO A 307 39.01 14.65 -4.33
CA PRO A 307 40.22 14.10 -3.76
C PRO A 307 41.23 15.22 -3.45
N PRO A 308 41.88 15.21 -2.28
CA PRO A 308 42.82 16.25 -1.90
C PRO A 308 44.10 16.20 -2.76
N SER A 309 44.53 17.35 -3.26
CA SER A 309 45.81 17.55 -3.94
C SER A 309 46.90 18.01 -2.96
N PHE A 310 48.08 17.41 -3.07
CA PHE A 310 49.29 17.85 -2.36
C PHE A 310 50.26 18.63 -3.26
N ARG A 311 49.89 18.84 -4.53
CA ARG A 311 50.60 19.68 -5.50
C ARG A 311 49.88 21.01 -5.64
N ASP A 312 50.62 22.05 -6.02
CA ASP A 312 50.03 23.36 -6.25
C ASP A 312 49.00 23.32 -7.41
N PRO A 313 47.79 23.86 -7.21
CA PRO A 313 47.26 24.41 -5.96
C PRO A 313 46.89 23.30 -4.96
N LYS A 314 47.44 23.36 -3.74
CA LYS A 314 47.26 22.33 -2.70
C LYS A 314 45.87 22.43 -2.09
N SER A 315 45.27 21.30 -1.71
CA SER A 315 43.93 21.29 -1.13
C SER A 315 43.95 21.69 0.35
N VAL A 316 43.13 22.67 0.70
CA VAL A 316 42.81 23.05 2.08
C VAL A 316 41.40 22.53 2.37
N LEU A 317 41.27 21.63 3.34
CA LEU A 317 39.95 21.16 3.76
C LEU A 317 39.30 22.23 4.62
N VAL A 318 38.06 22.60 4.29
CA VAL A 318 37.25 23.54 5.07
C VAL A 318 36.19 22.74 5.82
N ILE A 319 36.32 22.69 7.15
CA ILE A 319 35.42 21.97 8.04
C ILE A 319 34.65 23.00 8.85
N GLY A 320 33.33 23.00 8.73
CA GLY A 320 32.46 23.82 9.57
C GLY A 320 32.30 23.20 10.96
N LEU A 321 32.40 24.01 12.01
CA LEU A 321 31.95 23.66 13.35
C LEU A 321 30.54 24.23 13.59
N PRO A 322 29.82 23.78 14.65
CA PRO A 322 28.54 24.36 15.00
C PRO A 322 28.64 25.89 15.18
N PRO A 323 27.62 26.65 14.74
CA PRO A 323 27.66 28.11 14.74
C PRO A 323 27.64 28.64 16.17
N VAL A 324 28.14 29.85 16.36
CA VAL A 324 28.23 30.48 17.68
C VAL A 324 26.99 31.34 17.90
N ARG A 325 25.99 30.78 18.58
CA ARG A 325 24.72 31.45 18.86
C ARG A 325 23.94 30.75 19.98
N PRO A 326 22.97 31.44 20.62
CA PRO A 326 22.08 30.80 21.58
C PRO A 326 21.42 29.55 20.99
N THR A 327 21.31 28.52 21.81
CA THR A 327 20.68 27.26 21.42
C THR A 327 19.21 27.27 21.79
N LEU A 328 18.33 27.06 20.82
CA LEU A 328 16.91 26.81 21.02
C LEU A 328 16.59 25.37 20.60
N PRO A 329 15.84 24.60 21.40
CA PRO A 329 15.40 23.28 21.01
C PRO A 329 14.37 23.36 19.86
N PRO A 330 14.38 22.40 18.92
CA PRO A 330 13.37 22.34 17.87
C PRO A 330 11.99 21.99 18.45
N PRO A 331 10.88 22.48 17.87
CA PRO A 331 9.55 22.21 18.40
C PRO A 331 9.12 20.77 18.09
N LEU A 332 9.02 19.93 19.11
CA LEU A 332 8.44 18.60 19.02
C LEU A 332 7.01 18.61 19.54
N ARG A 333 6.09 17.97 18.82
CA ARG A 333 4.65 17.97 19.14
C ARG A 333 4.10 16.55 19.14
N ALA A 334 3.12 16.27 19.99
CA ALA A 334 2.35 15.04 19.90
C ALA A 334 1.56 15.01 18.59
N VAL A 335 1.48 13.85 17.93
CA VAL A 335 0.72 13.71 16.67
C VAL A 335 -0.78 13.92 16.90
N ASP A 336 -1.30 13.36 18.00
CA ASP A 336 -2.65 13.60 18.48
C ASP A 336 -2.61 13.89 19.99
N ALA A 337 -2.80 15.16 20.35
CA ALA A 337 -2.78 15.58 21.75
C ALA A 337 -4.01 15.09 22.55
N ALA A 338 -5.09 14.67 21.87
CA ALA A 338 -6.27 14.10 22.51
C ALA A 338 -6.16 12.59 22.75
N GLN A 339 -5.20 11.92 22.10
CA GLN A 339 -4.99 10.49 22.23
C GLN A 339 -4.60 10.12 23.67
N ILE A 340 -5.32 9.16 24.24
CA ILE A 340 -5.03 8.59 25.56
C ILE A 340 -4.28 7.28 25.36
N SER A 341 -3.03 7.21 25.83
CA SER A 341 -2.20 6.01 25.71
C SER A 341 -2.17 5.19 26.99
N CYS A 342 -2.08 3.86 26.85
CA CYS A 342 -1.92 2.98 27.99
C CYS A 342 -0.45 2.90 28.42
N LEU A 343 -0.13 3.40 29.60
CA LEU A 343 1.22 3.34 30.18
C LEU A 343 1.62 1.91 30.57
N SER A 344 0.64 1.05 30.87
CA SER A 344 0.85 -0.37 31.18
C SER A 344 1.15 -1.22 29.95
N LYS A 345 1.02 -0.68 28.74
CA LYS A 345 1.34 -1.39 27.49
C LYS A 345 2.85 -1.61 27.37
N PRO A 346 3.34 -2.85 27.22
CA PRO A 346 4.75 -3.09 26.94
C PRO A 346 5.13 -2.45 25.60
N ASP A 347 6.36 -1.97 25.50
CA ASP A 347 6.88 -1.30 24.29
C ASP A 347 6.01 -0.13 23.81
N LEU A 348 5.43 0.63 24.74
CA LEU A 348 4.64 1.83 24.44
C LEU A 348 5.48 2.81 23.61
N VAL A 349 4.91 3.28 22.49
CA VAL A 349 5.49 4.39 21.71
C VAL A 349 4.56 5.58 21.79
N LEU A 350 5.09 6.71 22.28
CA LEU A 350 4.40 7.99 22.28
C LEU A 350 4.69 8.72 20.98
N THR A 351 3.66 8.89 20.15
CA THR A 351 3.79 9.43 18.79
C THR A 351 4.05 10.93 18.80
N ALA A 352 5.14 11.34 18.16
CA ALA A 352 5.54 12.74 18.10
C ALA A 352 6.18 13.10 16.75
N ASP A 353 6.03 14.36 16.33
CA ASP A 353 6.49 14.86 15.04
C ASP A 353 6.91 16.34 15.12
N GLY A 354 7.52 16.86 14.05
CA GLY A 354 7.89 18.27 13.88
C GLY A 354 9.36 18.59 14.15
N ALA A 355 10.17 17.62 14.59
CA ALA A 355 11.58 17.82 14.90
C ALA A 355 12.46 16.66 14.38
N PRO A 356 12.73 16.58 13.06
CA PRO A 356 13.44 15.44 12.45
C PRO A 356 14.87 15.26 12.97
N LEU A 357 15.54 16.34 13.38
CA LEU A 357 16.89 16.26 13.95
C LEU A 357 16.95 15.53 15.29
N VAL A 358 15.86 15.51 16.07
CA VAL A 358 15.76 14.73 17.31
C VAL A 358 15.85 13.22 17.03
N TYR A 359 15.46 12.79 15.83
CA TYR A 359 15.50 11.40 15.40
C TYR A 359 16.76 11.03 14.60
N ALA A 360 17.43 12.03 14.01
CA ALA A 360 18.52 11.82 13.06
C ALA A 360 19.92 12.07 13.64
N THR A 361 20.03 12.85 14.72
CA THR A 361 21.31 13.24 15.32
C THR A 361 21.37 12.91 16.81
N GLU A 362 22.55 13.03 17.41
CA GLU A 362 22.76 12.87 18.86
C GLU A 362 22.53 14.20 19.63
N MET A 363 22.16 15.29 18.95
CA MET A 363 21.95 16.61 19.56
C MET A 363 20.87 16.59 20.64
N ALA A 364 19.88 15.72 20.48
CA ALA A 364 18.83 15.49 21.45
C ALA A 364 19.10 14.19 22.20
N HIS A 365 19.26 14.24 23.52
CA HIS A 365 19.75 13.09 24.29
C HIS A 365 19.23 13.06 25.73
N ASN A 366 19.36 11.89 26.36
CA ASN A 366 18.88 11.59 27.72
C ASN A 366 17.38 11.89 27.90
N PHE A 367 16.55 11.39 26.98
CA PHE A 367 15.11 11.57 27.07
C PHE A 367 14.48 10.70 28.16
N VAL A 368 13.53 11.31 28.86
CA VAL A 368 12.66 10.65 29.84
C VAL A 368 11.23 11.14 29.65
N LEU A 369 10.27 10.26 29.92
CA LEU A 369 8.89 10.64 30.14
C LEU A 369 8.74 10.91 31.64
N HIS A 370 8.66 12.19 32.00
CA HIS A 370 8.36 12.61 33.35
C HIS A 370 6.86 12.47 33.61
N VAL A 371 6.50 11.59 34.52
CA VAL A 371 5.12 11.32 34.89
C VAL A 371 4.81 12.03 36.20
N GLU A 372 3.85 12.97 36.16
CA GLU A 372 3.41 13.66 37.37
C GLU A 372 2.46 12.75 38.17
N ASN A 373 2.75 12.54 39.45
CA ASN A 373 1.81 11.88 40.36
C ASN A 373 0.64 12.84 40.64
N GLY A 374 -0.59 12.33 40.52
CA GLY A 374 -1.82 13.12 40.65
C GLY A 374 -1.83 13.99 41.92
N SER A 375 -2.37 15.20 41.80
CA SER A 375 -2.45 16.17 42.90
C SER A 375 -3.36 15.65 44.02
N GLY A 376 -2.78 15.19 45.13
CA GLY A 376 -3.51 15.02 46.38
C GLY A 376 -3.75 16.38 47.03
N GLU A 377 -5.01 16.76 47.26
CA GLU A 377 -5.34 17.87 48.15
C GLU A 377 -4.93 17.52 49.58
N THR A 378 -3.96 18.25 50.13
CA THR A 378 -3.73 18.25 51.57
C THR A 378 -4.84 19.05 52.26
N ARG A 379 -5.21 18.67 53.50
CA ARG A 379 -6.19 19.38 54.35
C ARG A 379 -5.82 20.86 54.64
N SER A 380 -4.72 21.37 54.10
CA SER A 380 -4.23 22.75 54.21
C SER A 380 -4.39 23.58 52.93
N GLY A 381 -4.98 23.05 51.85
CA GLY A 381 -5.26 23.83 50.63
C GLY A 381 -4.00 24.23 49.83
N GLU A 382 -2.86 23.61 50.11
CA GLU A 382 -1.60 23.87 49.41
C GLU A 382 -1.36 22.75 48.38
N LYS A 383 -1.39 23.13 47.08
CA LYS A 383 -1.06 22.22 45.97
C LYS A 383 0.43 21.88 46.04
N GLN A 384 0.76 20.76 46.67
CA GLN A 384 2.08 20.18 46.58
C GLN A 384 2.12 19.29 45.34
N SER A 385 2.89 19.66 44.33
CA SER A 385 3.19 18.78 43.20
C SER A 385 3.76 17.48 43.77
N GLY A 386 3.04 16.37 43.60
CA GLY A 386 3.51 15.07 44.03
C GLY A 386 4.86 14.76 43.39
N ALA A 387 5.74 14.05 44.09
CA ALA A 387 6.99 13.60 43.52
C ALA A 387 6.70 12.76 42.27
N GLY A 388 6.93 13.33 41.08
CA GLY A 388 6.84 12.60 39.81
C GLY A 388 7.99 11.59 39.68
N PHE A 389 7.90 10.72 38.69
CA PHE A 389 8.97 9.78 38.36
C PHE A 389 9.27 9.81 36.87
N ASP A 390 10.50 9.43 36.51
CA ASP A 390 10.99 9.46 35.14
C ASP A 390 11.06 8.04 34.58
N LEU A 391 10.45 7.83 33.41
CA LEU A 391 10.60 6.61 32.63
C LEU A 391 11.57 6.86 31.48
N PRO A 392 12.60 6.02 31.25
CA PRO A 392 13.48 6.20 30.11
C PRO A 392 12.70 6.21 28.79
N ALA A 393 13.01 7.18 27.94
CA ALA A 393 12.39 7.34 26.62
C ALA A 393 13.48 7.35 25.55
N LYS A 394 13.30 6.56 24.49
CA LYS A 394 14.23 6.49 23.36
C LYS A 394 13.54 6.93 22.07
N PRO A 395 14.13 7.85 21.29
CA PRO A 395 13.62 8.16 19.96
C PRO A 395 13.58 6.89 19.09
N ASP A 396 12.41 6.58 18.55
CA ASP A 396 12.16 5.45 17.63
C ASP A 396 11.44 5.98 16.39
N PRO A 397 12.19 6.47 15.39
CA PRO A 397 11.59 7.04 14.19
C PRO A 397 10.91 5.99 13.31
N ALA A 398 11.30 4.71 13.39
CA ALA A 398 10.65 3.63 12.64
C ALA A 398 9.23 3.34 13.16
N ARG A 399 8.99 3.56 14.46
CA ARG A 399 7.65 3.51 15.07
C ARG A 399 7.00 4.88 15.21
N GLY A 400 7.68 5.94 14.78
CA GLY A 400 7.15 7.29 14.64
C GLY A 400 6.97 8.06 15.96
N GLY A 401 7.85 7.85 16.93
CA GLY A 401 7.74 8.48 18.24
C GLY A 401 8.85 8.11 19.22
N PHE A 402 8.51 8.07 20.51
CA PHE A 402 9.43 7.72 21.59
C PHE A 402 9.00 6.41 22.24
N ALA A 403 9.86 5.41 22.19
CA ALA A 403 9.68 4.16 22.90
C ALA A 403 9.93 4.38 24.40
N ILE A 404 8.97 4.01 25.23
CA ILE A 404 9.03 4.16 26.69
C ILE A 404 9.38 2.82 27.32
N GLU A 405 10.48 2.79 28.06
CA GLU A 405 10.91 1.61 28.81
C GLU A 405 10.17 1.59 30.15
N ASN A 406 9.08 0.81 30.23
CA ASN A 406 8.19 0.78 31.39
C ASN A 406 8.44 -0.45 32.29
N HIS A 407 9.64 -0.57 32.86
CA HIS A 407 9.91 -1.65 33.82
C HIS A 407 9.32 -1.34 35.21
N SER A 408 8.44 -2.24 35.67
CA SER A 408 7.83 -2.30 37.01
C SER A 408 7.39 -0.94 37.57
N MET A 409 6.21 -0.47 37.14
CA MET A 409 5.59 0.72 37.72
C MET A 409 5.10 0.46 39.16
N PRO A 410 5.26 1.41 40.08
CA PRO A 410 4.64 1.31 41.40
C PRO A 410 3.11 1.33 41.27
N ALA A 411 2.47 0.19 41.55
CA ALA A 411 1.02 -0.01 41.40
C ALA A 411 0.16 0.95 42.26
N SER A 412 0.76 1.66 43.22
CA SER A 412 0.06 2.42 44.25
C SER A 412 -0.01 3.94 44.01
N ALA A 413 0.47 4.48 42.88
CA ALA A 413 0.71 5.94 42.76
C ALA A 413 -0.16 6.70 41.74
N LEU A 414 -0.99 6.03 40.93
CA LEU A 414 -1.55 6.67 39.74
C LEU A 414 -3.07 6.46 39.65
N ASP A 415 -3.81 7.36 40.30
CA ASP A 415 -5.26 7.48 40.19
C ASP A 415 -5.68 8.45 39.07
N GLY A 416 -6.77 8.13 38.35
CA GLY A 416 -7.25 8.92 37.22
C GLY A 416 -6.31 9.01 36.00
N GLU A 417 -6.39 10.16 35.33
CA GLU A 417 -5.66 10.44 34.09
C GLU A 417 -4.33 11.06 34.46
N ILE A 418 -3.29 10.62 33.80
CA ILE A 418 -1.93 11.00 34.13
C ILE A 418 -1.39 11.83 32.98
N THR A 419 -0.75 12.95 33.30
CA THR A 419 -0.03 13.74 32.30
C THR A 419 1.45 13.34 32.36
N GLY A 420 1.97 12.89 31.23
CA GLY A 420 3.40 12.67 31.05
C GLY A 420 3.99 13.78 30.18
N VAL A 421 5.13 14.33 30.58
CA VAL A 421 5.87 15.33 29.80
C VAL A 421 7.17 14.71 29.31
N LEU A 422 7.38 14.71 28.00
CA LEU A 422 8.65 14.27 27.45
C LEU A 422 9.72 15.34 27.73
N ARG A 423 10.76 14.99 28.46
CA ARG A 423 11.88 15.87 28.80
C ARG A 423 13.20 15.26 28.35
N GLY A 424 14.19 16.09 28.06
CA GLY A 424 15.52 15.66 27.69
C GLY A 424 16.51 16.81 27.67
N ASN A 425 17.58 16.66 26.89
CA ASN A 425 18.51 17.74 26.63
C ASN A 425 18.62 18.00 25.12
N TRP A 426 18.88 19.25 24.78
CA TRP A 426 19.29 19.68 23.44
C TRP A 426 20.66 20.35 23.56
N GLY A 427 21.69 19.52 23.38
CA GLY A 427 23.04 19.77 23.85
C GLY A 427 23.11 20.19 25.31
N PHE A 428 23.62 21.39 25.57
CA PHE A 428 23.76 21.88 26.95
C PHE A 428 22.45 22.36 27.58
N GLY A 429 21.43 22.63 26.77
CA GLY A 429 20.13 23.14 27.23
C GLY A 429 19.16 22.02 27.58
N LEU A 430 18.16 22.36 28.39
CA LEU A 430 17.00 21.49 28.62
C LEU A 430 16.13 21.43 27.36
N PHE A 431 15.51 20.28 27.14
CA PHE A 431 14.50 20.07 26.11
C PHE A 431 13.17 19.76 26.80
N ASP A 432 12.20 20.66 26.64
CA ASP A 432 10.82 20.45 27.06
C ASP A 432 9.96 20.10 25.84
N GLY A 433 9.49 18.85 25.83
CA GLY A 433 8.72 18.27 24.74
C GLY A 433 7.21 18.28 24.97
N PRO A 434 6.46 17.51 24.16
CA PRO A 434 5.01 17.46 24.25
C PRO A 434 4.51 16.77 25.52
N HIS A 435 3.28 17.13 25.89
CA HIS A 435 2.51 16.49 26.95
C HIS A 435 1.67 15.36 26.36
N PHE A 436 1.59 14.24 27.07
CA PHE A 436 0.82 13.06 26.70
C PHE A 436 -0.19 12.71 27.79
N ARG A 437 -1.38 12.32 27.37
CA ARG A 437 -2.44 11.82 28.26
C ARG A 437 -2.31 10.32 28.40
N LEU A 438 -2.15 9.84 29.63
CA LEU A 438 -1.80 8.46 29.94
C LEU A 438 -2.80 7.86 30.92
N ARG A 439 -3.04 6.55 30.80
CA ARG A 439 -3.80 5.76 31.78
C ARG A 439 -3.06 4.48 32.11
N VAL A 440 -3.35 3.92 33.28
CA VAL A 440 -2.83 2.64 33.76
C VAL A 440 -3.97 1.65 33.90
N SER A 441 -3.68 0.37 33.66
CA SER A 441 -4.66 -0.71 33.83
C SER A 441 -5.04 -0.92 35.28
N ARG A 442 -6.31 -1.21 35.56
CA ARG A 442 -6.84 -1.51 36.90
C ARG A 442 -7.81 -2.68 36.86
N ALA A 443 -7.98 -3.44 37.93
CA ALA A 443 -9.05 -4.44 37.96
C ALA A 443 -10.44 -3.77 38.07
N GLY A 444 -11.40 -4.24 37.28
CA GLY A 444 -12.84 -4.24 37.60
C GLY A 444 -13.64 -2.93 37.59
N GLN A 445 -13.86 -2.28 36.43
CA GLN A 445 -14.86 -1.20 36.28
C GLN A 445 -15.52 -1.16 34.88
N TRP A 446 -16.21 -2.22 34.48
CA TRP A 446 -16.93 -2.26 33.21
C TRP A 446 -18.42 -2.00 33.39
N THR A 447 -18.97 -1.12 32.55
CA THR A 447 -20.42 -0.94 32.42
C THR A 447 -20.86 -1.22 30.99
N VAL A 448 -21.89 -2.04 30.83
CA VAL A 448 -22.55 -2.25 29.53
C VAL A 448 -23.49 -1.08 29.27
N ALA A 449 -23.43 -0.46 28.10
CA ALA A 449 -24.30 0.65 27.74
C ALA A 449 -25.78 0.21 27.78
N SER A 450 -26.67 1.01 28.38
CA SER A 450 -28.05 0.62 28.67
C SER A 450 -28.92 0.30 27.45
N LYS A 451 -28.53 0.76 26.24
CA LYS A 451 -29.21 0.38 24.99
C LYS A 451 -28.90 -1.07 24.58
N ASP A 452 -27.72 -1.55 24.95
CA ASP A 452 -27.22 -2.89 24.66
C ASP A 452 -27.41 -3.82 25.88
N ALA A 453 -27.92 -3.29 26.99
CA ALA A 453 -28.40 -4.07 28.14
C ALA A 453 -29.69 -4.88 27.81
N SER A 454 -30.10 -4.89 26.54
CA SER A 454 -31.25 -5.61 26.00
C SER A 454 -30.78 -6.90 25.33
N VAL A 455 -30.97 -8.03 26.01
CA VAL A 455 -31.07 -9.44 25.54
C VAL A 455 -30.19 -9.78 24.33
N LEU A 456 -29.00 -10.33 24.58
CA LEU A 456 -28.19 -11.03 23.56
C LEU A 456 -28.99 -12.23 23.04
N ILE A 457 -29.35 -12.26 21.75
CA ILE A 457 -30.19 -13.32 21.18
C ILE A 457 -29.34 -14.31 20.37
N VAL A 458 -29.50 -15.60 20.66
CA VAL A 458 -28.83 -16.68 19.92
C VAL A 458 -29.34 -16.72 18.48
N GLY A 459 -28.44 -16.92 17.51
CA GLY A 459 -28.77 -17.06 16.08
C GLY A 459 -28.55 -15.80 15.23
N ARG A 460 -28.02 -14.72 15.82
CA ARG A 460 -27.58 -13.50 15.11
C ARG A 460 -26.30 -12.92 15.70
N GLU A 461 -25.63 -12.05 14.97
CA GLU A 461 -24.50 -11.28 15.52
C GLU A 461 -25.04 -10.01 16.19
N ASP A 462 -24.70 -9.80 17.46
CA ASP A 462 -25.06 -8.60 18.23
C ASP A 462 -23.79 -7.80 18.55
N THR A 463 -23.91 -6.47 18.60
CA THR A 463 -22.82 -5.55 18.95
C THR A 463 -23.04 -4.95 20.33
N LEU A 464 -22.03 -5.02 21.20
CA LEU A 464 -22.05 -4.56 22.58
C LEU A 464 -21.10 -3.37 22.77
N HIS A 465 -21.58 -2.28 23.34
CA HIS A 465 -20.74 -1.18 23.80
C HIS A 465 -20.47 -1.32 25.29
N ILE A 466 -19.21 -1.60 25.63
CA ILE A 466 -18.76 -1.68 27.02
C ILE A 466 -17.87 -0.48 27.33
N LYS A 467 -18.03 0.08 28.53
CA LYS A 467 -17.30 1.26 28.97
C LYS A 467 -16.43 0.94 30.16
N SER A 468 -15.20 1.43 30.12
CA SER A 468 -14.29 1.46 31.26
C SER A 468 -13.37 2.66 31.12
N TYR A 469 -12.96 3.22 32.26
CA TYR A 469 -11.95 4.26 32.30
C TYR A 469 -10.63 3.82 31.64
N ASP A 470 -10.25 2.55 31.76
CA ASP A 470 -9.01 2.00 31.20
C ASP A 470 -9.21 1.19 29.91
N ALA A 471 -10.26 1.51 29.13
CA ALA A 471 -10.51 0.87 27.84
C ALA A 471 -9.31 0.95 26.86
N SER A 472 -8.53 2.03 26.91
CA SER A 472 -7.29 2.19 26.12
C SER A 472 -6.19 1.18 26.47
N CYS A 473 -6.31 0.47 27.60
CA CYS A 473 -5.37 -0.54 28.06
C CYS A 473 -5.78 -1.98 27.72
N VAL A 474 -6.89 -2.18 27.02
CA VAL A 474 -7.33 -3.53 26.60
C VAL A 474 -6.40 -4.09 25.54
N SER A 475 -5.97 -5.32 25.77
CA SER A 475 -5.10 -6.08 24.86
C SER A 475 -5.86 -7.14 24.08
N GLU A 476 -6.89 -7.74 24.69
CA GLU A 476 -7.67 -8.83 24.11
C GLU A 476 -9.05 -8.90 24.78
N VAL A 477 -10.07 -9.27 24.00
CA VAL A 477 -11.41 -9.57 24.51
C VAL A 477 -11.78 -10.98 24.07
N LEU A 478 -12.24 -11.78 25.01
CA LEU A 478 -12.67 -13.16 24.80
C LEU A 478 -14.09 -13.33 25.32
N VAL A 479 -14.79 -14.35 24.82
CA VAL A 479 -16.03 -14.85 25.42
C VAL A 479 -15.83 -16.28 25.89
N ARG A 480 -16.38 -16.61 27.05
CA ARG A 480 -16.36 -17.94 27.66
C ARG A 480 -17.80 -18.40 27.87
N ASP A 481 -18.15 -19.54 27.29
CA ASP A 481 -19.47 -20.17 27.48
C ASP A 481 -19.55 -20.96 28.79
N GLU A 482 -20.73 -21.51 29.08
CA GLU A 482 -21.00 -22.32 30.28
C GLU A 482 -20.18 -23.62 30.31
N ALA A 483 -19.81 -24.17 29.14
CA ALA A 483 -18.92 -25.32 29.02
C ALA A 483 -17.44 -24.97 29.25
N GLY A 484 -17.11 -23.69 29.43
CA GLY A 484 -15.75 -23.19 29.64
C GLY A 484 -14.95 -22.98 28.36
N LYS A 485 -15.55 -23.17 27.18
CA LYS A 485 -14.91 -22.93 25.88
C LYS A 485 -14.73 -21.43 25.69
N GLN A 486 -13.54 -21.03 25.26
CA GLN A 486 -13.20 -19.63 25.01
C GLN A 486 -13.08 -19.36 23.50
N ALA A 487 -13.56 -18.20 23.08
CA ALA A 487 -13.39 -17.72 21.71
C ALA A 487 -12.97 -16.25 21.72
N SER A 488 -12.05 -15.88 20.82
CA SER A 488 -11.71 -14.48 20.57
C SER A 488 -12.88 -13.80 19.87
N VAL A 489 -13.14 -12.55 20.24
CA VAL A 489 -14.17 -11.72 19.63
C VAL A 489 -13.56 -10.55 18.88
N GLU A 490 -14.23 -10.10 17.83
CA GLU A 490 -13.85 -8.89 17.11
C GLU A 490 -14.25 -7.67 17.95
N TRP A 491 -13.33 -6.73 18.14
CA TRP A 491 -13.59 -5.52 18.91
C TRP A 491 -12.75 -4.35 18.40
N LYS A 492 -13.19 -3.12 18.72
CA LYS A 492 -12.43 -1.89 18.47
C LYS A 492 -12.68 -0.88 19.59
N ALA A 493 -11.73 0.01 19.83
CA ALA A 493 -11.94 1.17 20.69
C ALA A 493 -12.76 2.23 19.92
N ALA A 494 -14.01 2.43 20.32
CA ALA A 494 -14.88 3.43 19.73
C ALA A 494 -14.59 4.84 20.30
N LYS A 495 -14.25 4.91 21.60
CA LYS A 495 -13.83 6.12 22.32
C LYS A 495 -12.73 5.75 23.32
N PRO A 496 -12.02 6.73 23.93
CA PRO A 496 -10.98 6.43 24.92
C PRO A 496 -11.46 5.61 26.14
N ASP A 497 -12.76 5.63 26.42
CA ASP A 497 -13.44 4.95 27.53
C ASP A 497 -14.50 3.93 27.07
N GLU A 498 -14.59 3.61 25.77
CA GLU A 498 -15.66 2.79 25.19
C GLU A 498 -15.11 1.80 24.15
N LEU A 499 -15.41 0.52 24.31
CA LEU A 499 -15.16 -0.52 23.32
C LEU A 499 -16.46 -0.94 22.65
N GLU A 500 -16.39 -1.15 21.35
CA GLU A 500 -17.43 -1.80 20.54
C GLU A 500 -16.98 -3.24 20.29
N VAL A 501 -17.77 -4.22 20.75
CA VAL A 501 -17.44 -5.66 20.73
C VAL A 501 -18.54 -6.41 19.97
N LYS A 502 -18.17 -7.21 18.97
CA LYS A 502 -19.11 -8.10 18.29
C LYS A 502 -19.17 -9.44 18.99
N VAL A 503 -20.34 -9.83 19.48
CA VAL A 503 -20.54 -11.07 20.22
C VAL A 503 -21.03 -12.17 19.26
N PRO A 504 -20.29 -13.28 19.08
CA PRO A 504 -20.59 -14.30 18.08
C PRO A 504 -21.65 -15.28 18.60
N LEU A 505 -22.93 -14.94 18.44
CA LEU A 505 -24.05 -15.74 18.97
C LEU A 505 -24.71 -16.67 17.93
N GLN A 506 -24.19 -16.73 16.70
CA GLN A 506 -24.78 -17.51 15.60
C GLN A 506 -24.84 -19.01 15.89
N ASN A 507 -23.81 -19.56 16.54
CA ASN A 507 -23.71 -20.97 16.93
C ASN A 507 -23.63 -21.15 18.47
N ALA A 508 -24.07 -20.14 19.23
CA ALA A 508 -24.03 -20.18 20.69
C ALA A 508 -25.26 -20.89 21.27
N SER A 509 -25.18 -21.37 22.50
CA SER A 509 -26.35 -21.83 23.25
C SER A 509 -26.91 -20.70 24.11
N ALA A 510 -28.21 -20.74 24.40
CA ALA A 510 -28.83 -19.83 25.35
C ALA A 510 -28.35 -20.16 26.77
N GLY A 511 -28.11 -19.14 27.60
CA GLY A 511 -27.64 -19.32 28.96
C GLY A 511 -26.62 -18.26 29.40
N SER A 512 -25.77 -18.65 30.37
CA SER A 512 -24.76 -17.75 30.93
C SER A 512 -23.54 -17.66 30.03
N LEU A 513 -23.10 -16.43 29.74
CA LEU A 513 -21.89 -16.14 28.99
C LEU A 513 -21.01 -15.20 29.83
N LYS A 514 -19.69 -15.37 29.79
CA LYS A 514 -18.75 -14.43 30.40
C LYS A 514 -17.90 -13.78 29.33
N MET A 515 -17.85 -12.46 29.31
CA MET A 515 -16.84 -11.75 28.53
C MET A 515 -15.61 -11.52 29.41
N LEU A 516 -14.44 -11.91 28.91
CA LEU A 516 -13.15 -11.76 29.57
C LEU A 516 -12.39 -10.64 28.88
N VAL A 517 -12.07 -9.59 29.61
CA VAL A 517 -11.32 -8.45 29.08
C VAL A 517 -9.91 -8.47 29.66
N LYS A 518 -8.92 -8.80 28.82
CA LYS A 518 -7.51 -8.77 29.20
C LYS A 518 -6.94 -7.38 28.99
N LYS A 519 -6.13 -6.92 29.94
CA LYS A 519 -5.49 -5.60 29.92
C LYS A 519 -3.99 -5.73 30.11
N PHE A 520 -3.24 -4.84 29.48
CA PHE A 520 -1.79 -4.82 29.63
C PHE A 520 -1.38 -4.61 31.10
N GLY A 521 -0.38 -5.35 31.58
CA GLY A 521 0.12 -5.20 32.96
C GLY A 521 -0.75 -5.84 34.05
N LEU A 522 -1.90 -6.44 33.72
CA LEU A 522 -2.68 -7.27 34.64
C LEU A 522 -2.54 -8.75 34.26
N HIS A 523 -2.46 -9.62 35.25
CA HIS A 523 -2.40 -11.08 35.03
C HIS A 523 -3.79 -11.64 34.75
N ASP A 524 -4.75 -11.30 35.61
CA ASP A 524 -6.13 -11.81 35.52
C ASP A 524 -6.99 -10.90 34.62
N PRO A 525 -7.84 -11.47 33.75
CA PRO A 525 -8.82 -10.70 33.01
C PRO A 525 -9.95 -10.19 33.91
N ASP A 526 -10.55 -9.06 33.53
CA ASP A 526 -11.84 -8.68 34.09
C ASP A 526 -12.95 -9.57 33.52
N GLU A 527 -13.89 -9.99 34.35
CA GLU A 527 -15.06 -10.76 33.93
C GLU A 527 -16.32 -9.88 33.90
N ILE A 528 -16.99 -9.81 32.76
CA ILE A 528 -18.30 -9.17 32.60
C ILE A 528 -19.33 -10.28 32.41
N PRO A 529 -20.29 -10.47 33.35
CA PRO A 529 -21.36 -11.44 33.19
C PRO A 529 -22.34 -10.97 32.12
N LEU A 530 -22.64 -11.85 31.18
CA LEU A 530 -23.59 -11.68 30.10
C LEU A 530 -24.61 -12.83 30.12
N HIS A 531 -25.78 -12.61 29.54
CA HIS A 531 -26.81 -13.64 29.44
C HIS A 531 -27.40 -13.65 28.03
N THR A 532 -27.43 -14.84 27.41
CA THR A 532 -27.96 -15.07 26.07
C THR A 532 -29.32 -15.76 26.16
N TYR A 533 -30.24 -15.39 25.27
CA TYR A 533 -31.61 -15.90 25.26
C TYR A 533 -31.91 -16.61 23.94
N ALA A 534 -32.71 -17.66 23.99
CA ALA A 534 -33.28 -18.29 22.81
C ALA A 534 -34.50 -17.49 22.34
N GLU A 535 -34.53 -17.08 21.07
CA GLU A 535 -35.75 -16.56 20.45
C GLU A 535 -36.74 -17.72 20.25
N ALA A 536 -38.01 -17.52 20.62
CA ALA A 536 -39.04 -18.54 20.46
C ALA A 536 -39.42 -18.68 18.98
N SER A 537 -39.49 -19.91 18.46
CA SER A 537 -39.94 -20.15 17.08
C SER A 537 -41.36 -19.63 16.86
N ARG A 538 -41.51 -18.73 15.89
CA ARG A 538 -42.79 -18.22 15.42
C ARG A 538 -43.01 -18.68 13.99
N LEU A 539 -44.10 -19.42 13.77
CA LEU A 539 -44.53 -19.85 12.44
C LEU A 539 -45.56 -18.85 11.92
N ASP A 540 -45.26 -18.20 10.79
CA ASP A 540 -46.12 -17.14 10.25
C ASP A 540 -47.09 -17.71 9.19
N SER A 541 -46.58 -18.41 8.17
CA SER A 541 -47.41 -19.03 7.12
C SER A 541 -46.69 -20.14 6.36
N PHE A 542 -47.44 -21.10 5.81
CA PHE A 542 -46.94 -22.05 4.83
C PHE A 542 -47.75 -21.92 3.52
N SER A 543 -47.05 -21.80 2.39
CA SER A 543 -47.64 -21.67 1.07
C SER A 543 -47.08 -22.72 0.12
N ILE A 544 -47.97 -23.37 -0.63
CA ILE A 544 -47.65 -24.35 -1.68
C ILE A 544 -48.50 -24.05 -2.91
N HIS A 545 -47.95 -24.13 -4.12
CA HIS A 545 -48.76 -24.01 -5.34
C HIS A 545 -49.38 -25.35 -5.70
N ALA A 546 -50.60 -25.33 -6.24
CA ALA A 546 -51.23 -26.55 -6.75
C ALA A 546 -50.37 -27.19 -7.87
N ASN A 547 -50.25 -28.52 -7.82
CA ASN A 547 -49.36 -29.37 -8.64
C ASN A 547 -47.86 -29.35 -8.30
N ASP A 548 -47.44 -28.66 -7.23
CA ASP A 548 -46.06 -28.72 -6.75
C ASP A 548 -45.86 -29.82 -5.71
N SER A 549 -44.61 -30.27 -5.56
CA SER A 549 -44.17 -31.20 -4.50
C SER A 549 -43.43 -30.51 -3.36
N ASP A 550 -43.25 -29.20 -3.45
CA ASP A 550 -42.55 -28.38 -2.47
C ASP A 550 -43.30 -27.09 -2.15
N GLY A 551 -43.05 -26.54 -0.97
CA GLY A 551 -43.66 -25.31 -0.48
C GLY A 551 -42.71 -24.51 0.40
N VAL A 552 -43.11 -23.29 0.75
CA VAL A 552 -42.30 -22.36 1.55
C VAL A 552 -42.99 -22.08 2.87
N LEU A 553 -42.28 -22.34 3.96
CA LEU A 553 -42.65 -21.96 5.32
C LEU A 553 -41.96 -20.64 5.67
N LYS A 554 -42.72 -19.65 6.14
CA LYS A 554 -42.20 -18.36 6.59
C LYS A 554 -42.37 -18.20 8.10
N GLY A 555 -41.40 -17.59 8.76
CA GLY A 555 -41.41 -17.45 10.22
C GLY A 555 -40.11 -16.90 10.80
N THR A 556 -39.83 -17.26 12.05
CA THR A 556 -38.56 -17.01 12.74
C THR A 556 -38.14 -18.29 13.46
N ARG A 557 -36.83 -18.55 13.50
CA ARG A 557 -36.24 -19.78 14.03
C ARG A 557 -36.76 -21.04 13.31
N LEU A 558 -36.82 -20.98 11.98
CA LEU A 558 -37.23 -22.13 11.18
C LEU A 558 -36.15 -23.22 11.10
N ASP A 559 -34.94 -22.95 11.60
CA ASP A 559 -33.88 -23.93 11.84
C ASP A 559 -34.31 -25.05 12.81
N GLU A 560 -35.31 -24.80 13.66
CA GLU A 560 -35.85 -25.76 14.62
C GLU A 560 -36.92 -26.69 14.02
N VAL A 561 -37.33 -26.51 12.76
CA VAL A 561 -38.39 -27.30 12.13
C VAL A 561 -37.82 -28.64 11.65
N THR A 562 -38.39 -29.75 12.12
CA THR A 562 -37.97 -31.10 11.69
C THR A 562 -38.81 -31.65 10.54
N SER A 563 -40.11 -31.36 10.53
CA SER A 563 -41.04 -31.82 9.51
C SER A 563 -42.33 -31.02 9.52
N LEU A 564 -43.04 -31.02 8.39
CA LEU A 564 -44.36 -30.44 8.23
C LEU A 564 -45.29 -31.49 7.61
N GLU A 565 -46.45 -31.73 8.22
CA GLU A 565 -47.45 -32.68 7.73
C GLU A 565 -48.72 -31.96 7.28
N VAL A 566 -49.20 -32.25 6.07
CA VAL A 566 -50.45 -31.72 5.52
C VAL A 566 -51.19 -32.85 4.81
N ASN A 567 -52.47 -33.06 5.10
CA ASN A 567 -53.31 -34.11 4.50
C ASN A 567 -52.67 -35.51 4.53
N GLY A 568 -51.87 -35.82 5.56
CA GLY A 568 -51.16 -37.10 5.71
C GLY A 568 -49.84 -37.20 4.92
N MET A 569 -49.46 -36.17 4.17
CA MET A 569 -48.20 -36.11 3.43
C MET A 569 -47.15 -35.35 4.25
N THR A 570 -45.92 -35.88 4.24
CA THR A 570 -44.80 -35.32 5.01
C THR A 570 -43.87 -34.51 4.10
N PHE A 571 -43.62 -33.27 4.49
CA PHE A 571 -42.62 -32.40 3.89
C PHE A 571 -41.40 -32.27 4.82
N ASN A 572 -40.22 -32.39 4.23
CA ASN A 572 -38.95 -32.32 4.93
C ASN A 572 -38.21 -31.01 4.59
N PRO A 573 -37.52 -30.39 5.56
CA PRO A 573 -36.67 -29.22 5.34
C PRO A 573 -35.60 -29.49 4.29
N GLU A 574 -35.43 -28.57 3.34
CA GLU A 574 -34.35 -28.62 2.35
C GLU A 574 -33.44 -27.40 2.45
N ASN A 575 -33.97 -26.20 2.22
CA ASN A 575 -33.19 -24.96 2.15
C ASN A 575 -33.78 -23.86 3.03
N LEU A 576 -32.97 -23.33 3.95
CA LEU A 576 -33.31 -22.19 4.79
C LEU A 576 -32.64 -20.92 4.25
N SER A 577 -33.43 -19.88 4.02
CA SER A 577 -32.95 -18.55 3.64
C SER A 577 -33.48 -17.50 4.60
N ARG A 578 -32.80 -16.35 4.68
CA ARG A 578 -33.17 -15.25 5.60
C ARG A 578 -33.19 -13.93 4.85
N ALA A 579 -34.36 -13.28 4.80
CA ALA A 579 -34.55 -11.97 4.17
C ALA A 579 -35.48 -11.11 5.03
N ASN A 580 -35.18 -9.80 5.16
CA ASN A 580 -36.04 -8.82 5.85
C ASN A 580 -36.49 -9.21 7.28
N GLN A 581 -35.60 -9.81 8.08
CA GLN A 581 -35.89 -10.30 9.45
C GLN A 581 -36.89 -11.46 9.53
N GLN A 582 -37.13 -12.17 8.42
CA GLN A 582 -37.94 -13.37 8.36
C GLN A 582 -37.11 -14.53 7.79
N ASP A 583 -37.28 -15.72 8.36
CA ASP A 583 -36.76 -16.97 7.84
C ASP A 583 -37.76 -17.52 6.81
N GLU A 584 -37.26 -17.99 5.67
CA GLU A 584 -38.02 -18.73 4.66
C GLU A 584 -37.38 -20.11 4.47
N LEU A 585 -38.12 -21.15 4.84
CA LEU A 585 -37.70 -22.55 4.75
C LEU A 585 -38.45 -23.25 3.62
N ARG A 586 -37.71 -23.71 2.61
CA ARG A 586 -38.22 -24.61 1.57
C ARG A 586 -38.38 -26.01 2.15
N LEU A 587 -39.56 -26.58 1.93
CA LEU A 587 -39.99 -27.88 2.40
C LEU A 587 -40.39 -28.74 1.20
N VAL A 588 -39.86 -29.95 1.10
CA VAL A 588 -40.07 -30.85 -0.06
C VAL A 588 -40.71 -32.15 0.41
N SER A 589 -41.73 -32.61 -0.32
CA SER A 589 -42.30 -33.95 -0.15
C SER A 589 -41.86 -34.87 -1.29
N HIS A 590 -41.56 -36.11 -0.94
CA HIS A 590 -41.23 -37.19 -1.90
C HIS A 590 -42.41 -38.14 -2.14
N ASP A 591 -43.57 -37.84 -1.56
CA ASP A 591 -44.77 -38.65 -1.76
C ASP A 591 -45.33 -38.40 -3.18
N PRO A 592 -45.47 -39.44 -4.02
CA PRO A 592 -45.91 -39.29 -5.40
C PRO A 592 -47.35 -38.77 -5.54
N LEU A 593 -48.15 -38.77 -4.46
CA LEU A 593 -49.53 -38.29 -4.48
C LEU A 593 -49.66 -36.77 -4.26
N VAL A 594 -48.59 -36.08 -3.86
CA VAL A 594 -48.60 -34.66 -3.45
C VAL A 594 -49.09 -33.73 -4.53
N THR A 595 -48.63 -33.94 -5.77
CA THR A 595 -48.97 -33.08 -6.91
C THR A 595 -50.46 -33.15 -7.29
N ALA A 596 -51.18 -34.18 -6.86
CA ALA A 596 -52.63 -34.32 -7.09
C ALA A 596 -53.48 -34.02 -5.85
N ALA A 597 -52.85 -33.69 -4.71
CA ALA A 597 -53.52 -33.66 -3.41
C ALA A 597 -54.06 -32.28 -2.99
N PHE A 598 -53.76 -31.23 -3.76
CA PHE A 598 -54.07 -29.84 -3.39
C PHE A 598 -54.83 -29.10 -4.48
N ASP A 599 -56.06 -28.71 -4.16
CA ASP A 599 -56.86 -27.80 -4.98
C ASP A 599 -56.56 -26.34 -4.61
N ALA A 600 -56.35 -25.48 -5.61
CA ALA A 600 -56.03 -24.08 -5.41
C ALA A 600 -57.15 -23.30 -4.68
N GLY A 601 -56.75 -22.36 -3.83
CA GLY A 601 -57.67 -21.46 -3.11
C GLY A 601 -58.35 -22.09 -1.88
N VAL A 602 -57.97 -23.31 -1.50
CA VAL A 602 -58.47 -23.98 -0.29
C VAL A 602 -57.51 -23.72 0.88
N PRO A 603 -57.98 -23.17 2.02
CA PRO A 603 -57.18 -23.13 3.23
C PRO A 603 -56.99 -24.54 3.78
N ILE A 604 -55.75 -24.91 4.10
CA ILE A 604 -55.39 -26.20 4.68
C ILE A 604 -54.71 -25.97 6.04
N VAL A 605 -54.74 -26.98 6.90
CA VAL A 605 -54.03 -26.93 8.18
C VAL A 605 -52.78 -27.80 8.08
N ALA A 606 -51.63 -27.20 8.35
CA ALA A 606 -50.34 -27.87 8.43
C ALA A 606 -49.97 -28.12 9.89
N ARG A 607 -49.46 -29.32 10.19
CA ARG A 607 -48.88 -29.68 11.49
C ARG A 607 -47.37 -29.63 11.39
N VAL A 608 -46.75 -28.68 12.06
CA VAL A 608 -45.29 -28.48 12.06
C VAL A 608 -44.69 -29.08 13.33
N THR A 609 -43.72 -29.97 13.18
CA THR A 609 -42.98 -30.57 14.30
C THR A 609 -41.65 -29.85 14.46
N LEU A 610 -41.32 -29.47 15.70
CA LEU A 610 -40.07 -28.83 16.08
C LEU A 610 -39.09 -29.84 16.69
N MET A 611 -37.80 -29.51 16.74
CA MET A 611 -36.74 -30.36 17.31
C MET A 611 -36.98 -30.72 18.78
N ASP A 612 -37.67 -29.85 19.54
CA ASP A 612 -38.04 -30.08 20.94
C ASP A 612 -39.25 -31.02 21.12
N GLY A 613 -39.80 -31.54 20.01
CA GLY A 613 -40.92 -32.47 19.98
C GLY A 613 -42.30 -31.82 20.07
N ARG A 614 -42.39 -30.48 20.16
CA ARG A 614 -43.68 -29.79 20.06
C ARG A 614 -44.23 -29.86 18.64
N THR A 615 -45.56 -29.94 18.54
CA THR A 615 -46.29 -29.82 17.27
C THR A 615 -47.15 -28.57 17.31
N LEU A 616 -47.07 -27.74 16.27
CA LEU A 616 -47.84 -26.50 16.11
C LEU A 616 -48.75 -26.62 14.88
N ASP A 617 -49.99 -26.19 15.02
CA ASP A 617 -50.91 -26.05 13.90
C ASP A 617 -50.68 -24.70 13.22
N LEU A 618 -50.58 -24.72 11.90
CA LEU A 618 -50.37 -23.55 11.06
C LEU A 618 -51.40 -23.53 9.93
N ASN A 619 -52.07 -22.39 9.75
CA ASN A 619 -52.89 -22.20 8.57
C ASN A 619 -52.00 -22.04 7.34
N ALA A 620 -52.31 -22.83 6.31
CA ALA A 620 -51.60 -22.85 5.06
C ALA A 620 -52.55 -22.55 3.90
N PHE A 621 -52.01 -22.02 2.82
CA PHE A 621 -52.77 -21.65 1.63
C PHE A 621 -52.22 -22.38 0.41
N VAL A 622 -53.12 -22.99 -0.36
CA VAL A 622 -52.79 -23.53 -1.68
C VAL A 622 -52.91 -22.40 -2.69
N GLU A 623 -51.77 -21.91 -3.16
CA GLU A 623 -51.66 -20.91 -4.22
C GLU A 623 -52.10 -21.52 -5.57
N PRO A 624 -52.55 -20.69 -6.54
CA PRO A 624 -52.82 -21.14 -7.90
C PRO A 624 -51.61 -21.86 -8.52
N PRO A 625 -51.83 -22.81 -9.47
CA PRO A 625 -50.72 -23.45 -10.16
C PRO A 625 -49.78 -22.44 -10.82
N ARG A 626 -48.47 -22.69 -10.72
CA ARG A 626 -47.46 -21.84 -11.36
C ARG A 626 -47.61 -21.83 -12.89
N PRO A 627 -47.27 -20.72 -13.56
CA PRO A 627 -47.40 -20.64 -14.99
C PRO A 627 -46.47 -21.63 -15.71
N LYS A 628 -46.94 -22.21 -16.82
CA LYS A 628 -46.23 -23.20 -17.62
C LYS A 628 -46.37 -22.86 -19.10
N LEU A 629 -45.24 -22.77 -19.78
CA LEU A 629 -45.16 -22.62 -21.23
C LEU A 629 -44.56 -23.89 -21.86
N ALA A 630 -44.78 -24.10 -23.14
CA ALA A 630 -44.07 -25.10 -23.93
C ALA A 630 -43.41 -24.43 -25.14
N LEU A 631 -42.14 -24.76 -25.38
CA LEU A 631 -41.45 -24.35 -26.60
C LEU A 631 -42.02 -25.12 -27.80
N LEU A 632 -42.59 -24.41 -28.77
CA LEU A 632 -43.14 -25.00 -29.99
C LEU A 632 -42.11 -25.11 -31.10
N SER A 633 -41.36 -24.02 -31.33
CA SER A 633 -40.35 -23.93 -32.37
C SER A 633 -39.37 -22.81 -32.05
N LYS A 634 -38.18 -22.90 -32.64
CA LYS A 634 -37.14 -21.88 -32.56
C LYS A 634 -36.39 -21.79 -33.89
N ASN A 635 -35.85 -20.61 -34.18
CA ASN A 635 -35.09 -20.33 -35.38
C ASN A 635 -34.02 -19.26 -35.10
N VAL A 636 -32.81 -19.49 -35.62
CA VAL A 636 -31.69 -18.55 -35.50
C VAL A 636 -31.59 -17.74 -36.80
N GLN A 637 -31.59 -16.42 -36.66
CA GLN A 637 -31.31 -15.49 -37.75
C GLN A 637 -29.91 -14.93 -37.55
N ALA A 638 -29.01 -15.19 -38.49
CA ALA A 638 -27.66 -14.66 -38.48
C ALA A 638 -27.66 -13.12 -38.41
N GLY A 639 -26.68 -12.55 -37.70
CA GLY A 639 -26.49 -11.11 -37.62
C GLY A 639 -26.30 -10.47 -38.99
N ALA A 640 -26.63 -9.18 -39.11
CA ALA A 640 -26.49 -8.42 -40.36
C ALA A 640 -25.00 -8.11 -40.63
N SER A 641 -24.26 -9.09 -41.13
CA SER A 641 -22.92 -8.93 -41.69
C SER A 641 -22.93 -9.28 -43.17
N ASP A 642 -22.40 -8.40 -44.01
CA ASP A 642 -22.24 -8.62 -45.45
C ASP A 642 -21.12 -9.64 -45.78
N ILE A 643 -20.39 -10.11 -44.76
CA ILE A 643 -19.29 -11.07 -44.90
C ILE A 643 -19.78 -12.45 -44.44
N PRO A 644 -19.66 -13.51 -45.28
CA PRO A 644 -19.99 -14.86 -44.86
C PRO A 644 -19.17 -15.26 -43.62
N PRO A 645 -19.79 -15.87 -42.59
CA PRO A 645 -19.08 -16.27 -41.39
C PRO A 645 -18.03 -17.31 -41.75
N MET A 646 -16.78 -17.09 -41.33
CA MET A 646 -15.69 -18.03 -41.58
C MET A 646 -15.80 -19.29 -40.71
N ILE A 647 -16.52 -19.21 -39.58
CA ILE A 647 -16.77 -20.35 -38.68
C ILE A 647 -18.19 -20.85 -38.93
N HIS A 648 -18.30 -22.15 -39.23
CA HIS A 648 -19.54 -22.89 -39.32
C HIS A 648 -19.71 -23.75 -38.07
N LEU A 649 -20.79 -23.47 -37.34
CA LEU A 649 -21.15 -24.19 -36.14
C LEU A 649 -21.62 -25.62 -36.46
N GLY A 650 -21.07 -26.59 -35.73
CA GLY A 650 -21.34 -28.02 -35.93
C GLY A 650 -22.60 -28.51 -35.23
N ASN A 651 -23.09 -27.75 -34.24
CA ASN A 651 -24.28 -28.08 -33.47
C ASN A 651 -25.42 -27.08 -33.75
N PRO A 652 -26.59 -27.51 -34.26
CA PRO A 652 -27.72 -26.63 -34.52
C PRO A 652 -28.36 -26.05 -33.23
N GLU A 653 -27.96 -26.54 -32.06
CA GLU A 653 -28.36 -26.02 -30.75
C GLU A 653 -27.44 -24.90 -30.24
N GLU A 654 -26.46 -24.45 -31.04
CA GLU A 654 -25.62 -23.30 -30.71
C GLU A 654 -26.21 -21.99 -31.29
N LEU A 655 -26.21 -20.94 -30.45
CA LEU A 655 -26.61 -19.57 -30.76
C LEU A 655 -25.35 -18.70 -30.81
N PRO A 656 -24.91 -18.20 -31.99
CA PRO A 656 -23.93 -17.14 -32.03
C PRO A 656 -24.42 -15.91 -31.25
N GLN A 657 -23.55 -15.31 -30.44
CA GLN A 657 -23.93 -14.16 -29.59
C GLN A 657 -24.45 -12.95 -30.39
N ASP A 658 -23.97 -12.76 -31.61
CA ASP A 658 -24.35 -11.70 -32.55
C ASP A 658 -25.60 -12.04 -33.41
N ALA A 659 -26.13 -13.26 -33.29
CA ALA A 659 -27.34 -13.69 -33.97
C ALA A 659 -28.60 -13.35 -33.18
N ARG A 660 -29.75 -13.36 -33.86
CA ARG A 660 -31.07 -13.18 -33.25
C ARG A 660 -31.79 -14.53 -33.15
N LEU A 661 -32.30 -14.87 -31.98
CA LEU A 661 -33.15 -16.04 -31.76
C LEU A 661 -34.63 -15.64 -31.77
N ASN A 662 -35.41 -16.31 -32.63
CA ASN A 662 -36.86 -16.18 -32.71
C ASN A 662 -37.51 -17.50 -32.32
N PHE A 663 -38.48 -17.50 -31.43
CA PHE A 663 -39.09 -18.74 -30.93
C PHE A 663 -40.56 -18.56 -30.57
N PHE A 664 -41.32 -19.65 -30.66
CA PHE A 664 -42.74 -19.68 -30.29
C PHE A 664 -42.93 -20.46 -29.01
N LEU A 665 -43.72 -19.90 -28.11
CA LEU A 665 -44.14 -20.52 -26.86
C LEU A 665 -45.66 -20.68 -26.85
N LYS A 666 -46.13 -21.77 -26.25
CA LYS A 666 -47.55 -22.03 -26.02
C LYS A 666 -47.84 -22.08 -24.52
N SER A 667 -48.84 -21.32 -24.09
CA SER A 667 -49.34 -21.40 -22.72
C SER A 667 -50.00 -22.74 -22.45
N GLN A 668 -49.54 -23.43 -21.41
CA GLN A 668 -50.15 -24.64 -20.87
C GLN A 668 -50.95 -24.33 -19.61
N MET A 669 -50.42 -23.41 -18.79
CA MET A 669 -51.03 -23.00 -17.53
C MET A 669 -50.68 -21.53 -17.29
N PRO A 670 -51.64 -20.62 -17.15
CA PRO A 670 -53.05 -20.77 -17.54
C PRO A 670 -53.22 -21.11 -19.03
N GLU A 671 -54.42 -21.54 -19.45
CA GLU A 671 -54.66 -21.97 -20.85
C GLU A 671 -54.44 -20.84 -21.89
N ALA A 672 -54.57 -19.59 -21.45
CA ALA A 672 -54.28 -18.39 -22.25
C ALA A 672 -53.02 -17.70 -21.73
N PHE A 673 -52.28 -17.00 -22.59
CA PHE A 673 -51.14 -16.16 -22.23
C PHE A 673 -51.62 -14.73 -21.96
N PRO A 674 -51.70 -14.27 -20.70
CA PRO A 674 -52.10 -12.91 -20.38
C PRO A 674 -51.06 -11.89 -20.89
N PRO A 675 -51.46 -10.71 -21.42
CA PRO A 675 -50.51 -9.72 -21.92
C PRO A 675 -49.50 -9.16 -20.89
N ALA A 676 -49.79 -9.32 -19.60
CA ALA A 676 -48.92 -8.93 -18.50
C ALA A 676 -47.96 -10.05 -18.05
N GLU A 677 -48.16 -11.28 -18.52
CA GLU A 677 -47.21 -12.38 -18.33
C GLU A 677 -45.93 -12.09 -19.13
N LYS A 678 -44.79 -12.47 -18.55
CA LYS A 678 -43.47 -12.24 -19.10
C LYS A 678 -42.75 -13.57 -19.27
N VAL A 679 -41.67 -13.56 -20.04
CA VAL A 679 -40.80 -14.73 -20.19
C VAL A 679 -39.40 -14.33 -19.79
N GLU A 680 -38.88 -14.94 -18.75
CA GLU A 680 -37.48 -14.76 -18.39
C GLU A 680 -36.61 -15.75 -19.17
N VAL A 681 -35.46 -15.27 -19.62
CA VAL A 681 -34.40 -16.08 -20.24
C VAL A 681 -33.11 -15.82 -19.49
N ALA A 682 -32.42 -16.87 -19.06
CA ALA A 682 -31.20 -16.77 -18.28
C ALA A 682 -30.15 -17.81 -18.71
N THR A 683 -28.88 -17.55 -18.37
CA THR A 683 -27.83 -18.57 -18.38
C THR A 683 -28.09 -19.61 -17.29
N ALA A 684 -27.48 -20.80 -17.40
CA ALA A 684 -27.71 -21.90 -16.47
C ALA A 684 -27.40 -21.52 -15.00
N ASP A 685 -26.37 -20.71 -14.79
CA ASP A 685 -25.91 -20.15 -13.51
C ASP A 685 -26.65 -18.86 -13.10
N GLU A 686 -27.57 -18.38 -13.93
CA GLU A 686 -28.40 -17.17 -13.72
C GLU A 686 -27.60 -15.87 -13.60
N ALA A 687 -26.30 -15.89 -13.91
CA ALA A 687 -25.42 -14.72 -13.87
C ALA A 687 -25.85 -13.65 -14.88
N PHE A 688 -26.42 -14.07 -16.02
CA PHE A 688 -27.00 -13.19 -17.02
C PHE A 688 -28.45 -13.60 -17.29
N HIS A 689 -29.39 -12.66 -17.12
CA HIS A 689 -30.80 -12.90 -17.36
C HIS A 689 -31.48 -11.67 -17.99
N VAL A 690 -32.56 -11.91 -18.72
CA VAL A 690 -33.42 -10.88 -19.31
C VAL A 690 -34.88 -11.29 -19.18
N VAL A 691 -35.75 -10.33 -18.90
CA VAL A 691 -37.20 -10.52 -18.90
C VAL A 691 -37.79 -9.95 -20.19
N LEU A 692 -38.34 -10.83 -21.03
CA LEU A 692 -39.04 -10.50 -22.26
C LEU A 692 -40.50 -10.16 -21.94
N SER A 693 -41.01 -9.07 -22.51
CA SER A 693 -42.40 -8.64 -22.31
C SER A 693 -43.05 -8.16 -23.61
N VAL A 694 -44.38 -8.13 -23.62
CA VAL A 694 -45.16 -7.54 -24.73
C VAL A 694 -44.92 -6.03 -24.82
N LYS A 695 -44.76 -5.37 -23.66
CA LYS A 695 -44.55 -3.92 -23.57
C LYS A 695 -43.23 -3.48 -24.20
N ASP A 696 -42.18 -4.29 -24.06
CA ASP A 696 -40.85 -3.99 -24.59
C ASP A 696 -40.69 -4.42 -26.06
N GLY A 697 -41.73 -5.05 -26.62
CA GLY A 697 -41.77 -5.49 -28.03
C GLY A 697 -41.04 -6.80 -28.29
N ASN A 698 -40.52 -7.45 -27.26
CA ASN A 698 -39.84 -8.76 -27.36
C ASN A 698 -40.83 -9.92 -27.48
N LEU A 699 -42.04 -9.77 -26.95
CA LEU A 699 -43.11 -10.75 -27.08
C LEU A 699 -44.23 -10.19 -27.96
N THR A 700 -44.72 -10.99 -28.90
CA THR A 700 -45.86 -10.67 -29.77
C THR A 700 -46.85 -11.82 -29.76
N LEU A 701 -48.10 -11.57 -29.37
CA LEU A 701 -49.14 -12.61 -29.37
C LEU A 701 -49.53 -12.97 -30.80
N GLN A 702 -49.47 -14.27 -31.13
CA GLN A 702 -50.05 -14.79 -32.37
C GLN A 702 -51.56 -14.99 -32.18
N ASP A 703 -51.94 -15.53 -31.03
CA ASP A 703 -53.32 -15.76 -30.58
C ASP A 703 -53.35 -15.74 -29.04
N SER A 704 -54.51 -16.04 -28.43
CA SER A 704 -54.66 -16.02 -26.97
C SER A 704 -53.78 -17.03 -26.22
N LYS A 705 -53.20 -18.04 -26.88
CA LYS A 705 -52.44 -19.13 -26.24
C LYS A 705 -51.00 -19.22 -26.73
N THR A 706 -50.67 -18.55 -27.84
CA THR A 706 -49.38 -18.68 -28.53
C THR A 706 -48.69 -17.33 -28.63
N VAL A 707 -47.44 -17.26 -28.21
CA VAL A 707 -46.63 -16.04 -28.20
C VAL A 707 -45.32 -16.25 -28.97
N PHE A 708 -45.00 -15.28 -29.83
CA PHE A 708 -43.73 -15.16 -30.53
C PHE A 708 -42.76 -14.35 -29.68
N ALA A 709 -41.56 -14.89 -29.45
CA ALA A 709 -40.52 -14.28 -28.66
C ALA A 709 -39.27 -14.00 -29.50
N VAL A 710 -38.67 -12.83 -29.28
CA VAL A 710 -37.43 -12.39 -29.92
C VAL A 710 -36.37 -12.12 -28.86
N LEU A 711 -35.24 -12.80 -28.97
CA LEU A 711 -34.05 -12.62 -28.15
C LEU A 711 -32.87 -12.19 -29.04
N ASP A 712 -32.27 -11.06 -28.68
CA ASP A 712 -30.99 -10.57 -29.21
C ASP A 712 -29.98 -10.64 -28.05
N PRO A 713 -29.17 -11.71 -27.96
CA PRO A 713 -28.32 -11.96 -26.78
C PRO A 713 -27.30 -10.85 -26.55
N MET A 714 -26.63 -10.38 -27.61
CA MET A 714 -25.66 -9.29 -27.51
C MET A 714 -26.30 -8.03 -26.91
N LYS A 715 -27.52 -7.68 -27.35
CA LYS A 715 -28.22 -6.49 -26.87
C LYS A 715 -28.79 -6.65 -25.46
N LEU A 716 -29.30 -7.84 -25.12
CA LEU A 716 -30.13 -8.05 -23.93
C LEU A 716 -29.39 -8.69 -22.75
N LEU A 717 -28.41 -9.56 -23.02
CA LEU A 717 -27.61 -10.24 -22.00
C LEU A 717 -26.18 -9.67 -21.93
N GLY A 718 -25.72 -9.02 -22.99
CA GLY A 718 -24.40 -8.38 -23.07
C GLY A 718 -23.28 -9.29 -23.58
N PRO A 719 -22.08 -8.74 -23.84
CA PRO A 719 -20.98 -9.43 -24.53
C PRO A 719 -20.31 -10.54 -23.70
N SER A 720 -20.57 -10.57 -22.39
CA SER A 720 -19.98 -11.56 -21.48
C SER A 720 -20.88 -12.77 -21.23
N ALA A 721 -22.10 -12.81 -21.77
CA ALA A 721 -23.01 -13.94 -21.61
C ALA A 721 -22.63 -15.11 -22.55
N PHE A 722 -22.58 -16.33 -22.01
CA PHE A 722 -22.31 -17.56 -22.75
C PHE A 722 -22.88 -18.77 -22.01
N GLY A 723 -22.91 -19.93 -22.68
CA GLY A 723 -23.34 -21.21 -22.13
C GLY A 723 -24.84 -21.50 -22.29
N PRO A 724 -25.34 -22.57 -21.67
CA PRO A 724 -26.73 -23.01 -21.84
C PRO A 724 -27.72 -21.97 -21.36
N LEU A 725 -28.66 -21.62 -22.23
CA LEU A 725 -29.80 -20.76 -21.95
C LEU A 725 -31.00 -21.59 -21.55
N LYS A 726 -31.71 -21.10 -20.54
CA LYS A 726 -33.00 -21.60 -20.06
C LYS A 726 -34.03 -20.47 -20.06
N PHE A 727 -35.30 -20.81 -20.13
CA PHE A 727 -36.41 -19.85 -20.05
C PHE A 727 -37.48 -20.31 -19.06
N ARG A 728 -38.23 -19.38 -18.48
CA ARG A 728 -39.41 -19.66 -17.66
C ARG A 728 -40.46 -18.55 -17.81
N PRO A 729 -41.76 -18.85 -17.67
CA PRO A 729 -42.77 -17.80 -17.55
C PRO A 729 -42.69 -17.10 -16.19
N ILE A 730 -43.08 -15.83 -16.18
CA ILE A 730 -43.37 -15.06 -14.97
C ILE A 730 -44.81 -14.56 -15.10
N GLY A 731 -45.67 -15.05 -14.21
CA GLY A 731 -47.08 -14.73 -14.13
C GLY A 731 -47.34 -13.24 -13.98
N SER A 732 -48.57 -12.81 -14.26
CA SER A 732 -48.97 -11.39 -14.12
C SER A 732 -48.90 -10.88 -12.68
N ASP A 733 -48.98 -11.78 -11.71
CA ASP A 733 -48.79 -11.59 -10.27
C ASP A 733 -47.33 -11.68 -9.83
N GLY A 734 -46.41 -11.99 -10.75
CA GLY A 734 -44.99 -12.19 -10.47
C GLY A 734 -44.60 -13.62 -10.10
N VAL A 735 -45.53 -14.58 -10.09
CA VAL A 735 -45.22 -15.98 -9.77
C VAL A 735 -44.38 -16.59 -10.89
N GLU A 736 -43.23 -17.16 -10.52
CA GLU A 736 -42.28 -17.73 -11.47
C GLU A 736 -42.61 -19.19 -11.79
N GLY A 737 -42.62 -19.56 -13.06
CA GLY A 737 -42.75 -20.96 -13.49
C GLY A 737 -41.42 -21.72 -13.44
N ASP A 738 -41.47 -22.99 -13.84
CA ASP A 738 -40.29 -23.84 -13.91
C ASP A 738 -39.37 -23.47 -15.09
N TRP A 739 -38.06 -23.54 -14.85
CA TRP A 739 -37.03 -23.39 -15.88
C TRP A 739 -37.09 -24.51 -16.92
N GLN A 740 -36.99 -24.14 -18.20
CA GLN A 740 -36.94 -25.05 -19.34
C GLN A 740 -35.73 -24.75 -20.22
N PRO A 741 -35.06 -25.76 -20.80
CA PRO A 741 -33.95 -25.53 -21.73
C PRO A 741 -34.39 -24.75 -22.98
N LEU A 742 -33.56 -23.82 -23.44
CA LEU A 742 -33.79 -23.03 -24.65
C LEU A 742 -32.80 -23.38 -25.77
N MET A 743 -31.51 -23.04 -25.59
CA MET A 743 -30.42 -23.22 -26.57
C MET A 743 -29.05 -22.94 -25.92
N ASN A 744 -27.92 -23.24 -26.57
CA ASN A 744 -26.58 -22.94 -26.04
C ASN A 744 -26.00 -21.65 -26.64
N LEU A 745 -25.68 -20.63 -25.83
CA LEU A 745 -25.12 -19.36 -26.31
C LEU A 745 -23.59 -19.44 -26.43
N VAL A 746 -23.05 -19.23 -27.64
CA VAL A 746 -21.61 -19.30 -27.91
C VAL A 746 -21.08 -17.99 -28.46
N ARG A 747 -19.93 -17.56 -27.95
CA ARG A 747 -19.19 -16.41 -28.48
C ARG A 747 -18.25 -16.91 -29.57
N VAL A 748 -18.38 -16.31 -30.75
CA VAL A 748 -17.63 -16.71 -31.94
C VAL A 748 -16.55 -15.67 -32.21
N PRO A 749 -15.26 -16.06 -32.32
CA PRO A 749 -14.17 -15.13 -32.65
C PRO A 749 -14.21 -14.70 -34.12
N GLU A 750 -13.55 -13.59 -34.44
CA GLU A 750 -13.39 -13.15 -35.83
C GLU A 750 -12.06 -13.66 -36.38
N LEU A 751 -12.09 -14.46 -37.44
CA LEU A 751 -10.88 -14.99 -38.08
C LEU A 751 -10.48 -14.15 -39.28
N LYS A 752 -9.18 -13.84 -39.42
CA LYS A 752 -8.63 -13.03 -40.51
C LYS A 752 -7.87 -13.86 -41.55
N GLY A 753 -7.01 -14.77 -41.10
CA GLY A 753 -6.14 -15.52 -42.03
C GLY A 753 -5.15 -16.45 -41.32
N VAL A 754 -4.61 -17.43 -42.06
CA VAL A 754 -3.50 -18.27 -41.61
C VAL A 754 -2.23 -17.92 -42.37
N HIS A 755 -1.11 -17.75 -41.66
CA HIS A 755 0.21 -17.51 -42.22
C HIS A 755 1.18 -18.64 -41.84
N CYS A 756 1.75 -19.34 -42.82
CA CYS A 756 2.70 -20.45 -42.58
C CYS A 756 4.08 -20.12 -43.14
N VAL A 757 5.13 -20.32 -42.34
CA VAL A 757 6.53 -20.22 -42.76
C VAL A 757 7.25 -21.58 -42.64
N PRO A 758 8.13 -21.95 -43.60
CA PRO A 758 8.95 -23.15 -43.47
C PRO A 758 9.89 -23.03 -42.26
N SER A 759 9.97 -24.03 -41.37
CA SER A 759 10.95 -23.98 -40.28
C SER A 759 12.39 -24.08 -40.81
N ALA A 760 13.23 -23.13 -40.42
CA ALA A 760 14.67 -23.18 -40.66
C ALA A 760 15.32 -24.15 -39.65
N LYS A 761 15.91 -25.24 -40.15
CA LYS A 761 16.66 -26.22 -39.34
C LYS A 761 17.77 -25.52 -38.54
N ALA A 762 17.75 -25.67 -37.22
CA ALA A 762 18.82 -25.24 -36.32
C ALA A 762 20.11 -26.04 -36.58
N THR A 763 21.21 -25.32 -36.80
CA THR A 763 22.54 -25.84 -37.06
C THR A 763 23.24 -26.20 -35.75
N GLU A 764 23.68 -27.46 -35.68
CA GLU A 764 24.74 -28.10 -34.88
C GLU A 764 25.49 -27.31 -33.78
N THR A 765 25.55 -27.87 -32.57
CA THR A 765 26.79 -27.93 -31.75
C THR A 765 26.81 -29.17 -30.82
N ASN A 766 27.68 -30.12 -31.20
CA ASN A 766 28.53 -31.03 -30.41
C ASN A 766 28.01 -31.94 -29.27
N ALA A 767 27.98 -33.24 -29.61
CA ALA A 767 28.81 -34.35 -29.08
C ALA A 767 28.47 -35.12 -27.77
N ALA A 768 28.48 -36.46 -27.94
CA ALA A 768 28.51 -37.61 -27.01
C ALA A 768 27.18 -37.96 -26.31
N GLU A 769 26.64 -39.20 -26.34
CA GLU A 769 27.25 -40.53 -26.43
C GLU A 769 26.25 -41.63 -26.91
N LYS A 770 26.80 -42.68 -27.55
CA LYS A 770 26.30 -44.00 -28.04
C LYS A 770 25.12 -44.66 -27.28
N ALA A 771 24.30 -45.61 -27.76
CA ALA A 771 24.00 -46.40 -28.99
C ALA A 771 22.95 -47.51 -28.55
N PRO A 772 22.49 -48.51 -29.35
CA PRO A 772 21.83 -48.52 -30.67
C PRO A 772 20.59 -49.47 -30.76
N SER A 773 20.13 -49.68 -32.00
CA SER A 773 19.25 -50.75 -32.57
C SER A 773 17.75 -50.41 -32.64
N SER A 774 16.97 -50.65 -33.70
CA SER A 774 17.10 -50.87 -35.16
C SER A 774 15.76 -51.46 -35.59
N GLU A 775 14.99 -50.83 -36.48
CA GLU A 775 14.51 -51.41 -37.75
C GLU A 775 13.45 -50.53 -38.45
N LYS A 776 13.42 -50.70 -39.77
CA LYS A 776 12.95 -49.79 -40.83
C LYS A 776 11.43 -49.71 -40.97
N GLY A 777 10.93 -48.50 -41.24
CA GLY A 777 9.57 -48.27 -41.78
C GLY A 777 9.34 -46.82 -42.20
N THR A 778 9.65 -46.52 -43.47
CA THR A 778 9.06 -45.45 -44.31
C THR A 778 8.93 -44.03 -43.73
N SER A 779 9.99 -43.23 -43.89
CA SER A 779 10.00 -41.79 -43.62
C SER A 779 9.39 -40.97 -44.77
N SER A 780 8.22 -40.36 -44.56
CA SER A 780 7.86 -39.11 -45.22
C SER A 780 8.13 -37.98 -44.22
N ALA A 781 9.31 -37.35 -44.36
CA ALA A 781 9.68 -36.17 -43.60
C ALA A 781 8.68 -35.04 -43.91
N LYS A 782 7.70 -34.81 -43.04
CA LYS A 782 6.92 -33.58 -43.03
C LYS A 782 7.86 -32.46 -42.61
N THR A 783 8.06 -31.49 -43.48
CA THR A 783 8.58 -30.18 -43.11
C THR A 783 7.65 -29.62 -42.04
N GLU A 784 8.12 -29.43 -40.80
CA GLU A 784 7.35 -28.70 -39.79
C GLU A 784 7.26 -27.25 -40.24
N GLU A 785 6.09 -26.85 -40.74
CA GLU A 785 5.77 -25.46 -41.04
C GLU A 785 5.22 -24.82 -39.77
N ASN A 786 5.72 -23.64 -39.42
CA ASN A 786 5.19 -22.89 -38.29
C ASN A 786 4.06 -21.99 -38.80
N CYS A 787 2.81 -22.33 -38.45
CA CYS A 787 1.62 -21.64 -38.91
C CYS A 787 1.00 -20.80 -37.79
N GLN A 788 0.57 -19.58 -38.11
CA GLN A 788 -0.15 -18.68 -37.20
C GLN A 788 -1.53 -18.33 -37.75
N LEU A 789 -2.57 -18.53 -36.94
CA LEU A 789 -3.93 -18.06 -37.16
C LEU A 789 -4.07 -16.66 -36.59
N THR A 790 -4.50 -15.71 -37.41
CA THR A 790 -4.73 -14.31 -37.03
C THR A 790 -6.22 -14.01 -36.94
N GLY A 791 -6.60 -13.17 -35.99
CA GLY A 791 -8.00 -12.81 -35.75
C GLY A 791 -8.19 -11.93 -34.52
N ASP A 792 -9.45 -11.63 -34.21
CA ASP A 792 -9.85 -10.90 -33.01
C ASP A 792 -10.60 -11.85 -32.05
N ASN A 793 -10.43 -11.63 -30.75
CA ASN A 793 -11.01 -12.46 -29.68
C ASN A 793 -10.64 -13.96 -29.75
N LEU A 794 -9.43 -14.30 -30.22
CA LEU A 794 -8.96 -15.69 -30.34
C LEU A 794 -8.97 -16.47 -29.01
N PHE A 795 -9.01 -15.79 -27.87
CA PHE A 795 -9.20 -16.41 -26.54
C PHE A 795 -10.53 -17.15 -26.38
N LEU A 796 -11.52 -16.87 -27.24
CA LEU A 796 -12.79 -17.60 -27.30
C LEU A 796 -12.64 -19.02 -27.88
N ILE A 797 -11.50 -19.33 -28.46
CA ILE A 797 -11.16 -20.69 -28.89
C ILE A 797 -10.60 -21.46 -27.69
N ASP A 798 -11.04 -22.71 -27.54
CA ASP A 798 -10.46 -23.68 -26.62
C ASP A 798 -9.28 -24.42 -27.28
N ALA A 799 -9.53 -24.99 -28.46
CA ALA A 799 -8.53 -25.73 -29.21
C ALA A 799 -8.70 -25.62 -30.74
N VAL A 800 -7.58 -25.69 -31.46
CA VAL A 800 -7.52 -25.72 -32.93
C VAL A 800 -6.81 -26.99 -33.41
N SER A 801 -7.37 -27.65 -34.43
CA SER A 801 -6.81 -28.83 -35.08
C SER A 801 -6.87 -28.77 -36.60
N ALA A 802 -5.97 -29.51 -37.26
CA ALA A 802 -5.98 -29.74 -38.71
C ALA A 802 -6.83 -30.96 -39.12
N ASP A 803 -7.37 -31.72 -38.16
CA ASP A 803 -8.25 -32.87 -38.37
C ASP A 803 -9.42 -32.90 -37.38
N PRO A 804 -10.56 -33.50 -37.76
CA PRO A 804 -11.78 -33.52 -36.94
C PRO A 804 -11.65 -34.35 -35.65
N ASP A 805 -10.65 -35.24 -35.56
CA ASP A 805 -10.39 -36.08 -34.39
C ASP A 805 -9.52 -35.36 -33.34
N PHE A 806 -9.12 -34.11 -33.62
CA PHE A 806 -8.26 -33.27 -32.77
C PHE A 806 -6.88 -33.89 -32.49
N THR A 807 -6.34 -34.68 -33.43
CA THR A 807 -4.99 -35.25 -33.27
C THR A 807 -3.92 -34.17 -33.40
N GLY A 808 -3.12 -33.96 -32.35
CA GLY A 808 -2.11 -32.88 -32.33
C GLY A 808 -2.70 -31.48 -32.29
N ALA A 809 -3.87 -31.31 -31.66
CA ALA A 809 -4.49 -30.02 -31.45
C ALA A 809 -3.63 -29.06 -30.61
N VAL A 810 -3.76 -27.76 -30.89
CA VAL A 810 -3.19 -26.69 -30.06
C VAL A 810 -4.30 -26.10 -29.21
N THR A 811 -4.12 -26.15 -27.89
CA THR A 811 -5.01 -25.52 -26.91
C THR A 811 -4.63 -24.06 -26.71
N VAL A 812 -5.62 -23.18 -26.63
CA VAL A 812 -5.41 -21.77 -26.32
C VAL A 812 -5.32 -21.60 -24.79
N PRO A 813 -4.22 -21.06 -24.25
CA PRO A 813 -4.05 -20.93 -22.80
C PRO A 813 -5.00 -19.88 -22.20
N ASP A 814 -5.25 -19.99 -20.90
CA ASP A 814 -5.97 -18.97 -20.15
C ASP A 814 -5.18 -17.65 -20.16
N GLY A 815 -5.90 -16.53 -20.30
CA GLY A 815 -5.27 -15.20 -20.38
C GLY A 815 -4.60 -14.89 -21.72
N PHE A 816 -4.91 -15.64 -22.78
CA PHE A 816 -4.43 -15.34 -24.13
C PHE A 816 -4.96 -13.98 -24.62
N VAL A 817 -4.05 -13.06 -24.97
CA VAL A 817 -4.39 -11.69 -25.39
C VAL A 817 -3.83 -11.32 -26.77
N ASP A 818 -3.08 -12.23 -27.39
CA ASP A 818 -2.44 -11.96 -28.67
C ASP A 818 -3.42 -12.07 -29.84
N ALA A 819 -3.16 -11.31 -30.92
CA ALA A 819 -3.94 -11.34 -32.15
C ALA A 819 -3.55 -12.50 -33.10
N ALA A 820 -2.58 -13.33 -32.70
CA ALA A 820 -2.05 -14.43 -33.51
C ALA A 820 -1.78 -15.68 -32.66
N LEU A 821 -2.39 -16.79 -33.02
CA LEU A 821 -2.28 -18.09 -32.35
C LEU A 821 -1.45 -19.05 -33.21
N SER A 822 -0.43 -19.69 -32.64
CA SER A 822 0.30 -20.76 -33.36
C SER A 822 -0.60 -21.99 -33.49
N ILE A 823 -0.72 -22.55 -34.68
CA ILE A 823 -1.64 -23.66 -35.00
C ILE A 823 -0.93 -24.76 -35.81
N PRO A 824 -1.45 -26.01 -35.82
CA PRO A 824 -0.94 -27.03 -36.73
C PRO A 824 -1.17 -26.62 -38.19
N SER A 825 -0.27 -27.06 -39.09
CA SER A 825 -0.41 -26.78 -40.52
C SER A 825 -1.75 -27.31 -41.06
N PRO A 826 -2.66 -26.43 -41.57
CA PRO A 826 -3.99 -26.83 -42.00
C PRO A 826 -3.97 -27.78 -43.20
N LYS A 827 -4.91 -28.73 -43.26
CA LYS A 827 -5.15 -29.54 -44.48
C LYS A 827 -6.03 -28.75 -45.44
N GLY A 828 -5.42 -27.88 -46.26
CA GLY A 828 -6.15 -27.04 -47.22
C GLY A 828 -6.58 -25.70 -46.60
N LYS A 829 -7.86 -25.31 -46.73
CA LYS A 829 -8.40 -24.05 -46.16
C LYS A 829 -9.25 -24.27 -44.91
N THR A 830 -9.37 -25.50 -44.43
CA THR A 830 -10.27 -25.85 -43.33
C THR A 830 -9.49 -26.13 -42.06
N LEU A 831 -9.96 -25.55 -40.95
CA LEU A 831 -9.53 -25.84 -39.58
C LEU A 831 -10.72 -26.39 -38.79
N TYR A 832 -10.43 -27.21 -37.79
CA TYR A 832 -11.41 -27.68 -36.81
C TYR A 832 -11.16 -26.94 -35.50
N ILE A 833 -12.21 -26.34 -34.94
CA ILE A 833 -12.11 -25.45 -33.78
C ILE A 833 -13.12 -25.92 -32.72
N LYS A 834 -12.69 -25.97 -31.47
CA LYS A 834 -13.56 -26.05 -30.30
C LYS A 834 -13.66 -24.67 -29.68
N LEU A 835 -14.88 -24.20 -29.44
CA LEU A 835 -15.10 -22.92 -28.75
C LEU A 835 -15.00 -23.15 -27.25
N ARG A 836 -14.52 -22.16 -26.50
CA ARG A 836 -14.40 -22.23 -25.04
C ARG A 836 -15.76 -22.31 -24.34
N ASP A 837 -16.80 -21.78 -24.99
CA ASP A 837 -18.17 -21.78 -24.49
C ASP A 837 -18.91 -23.12 -24.73
N ASP A 838 -18.41 -23.94 -25.67
CA ASP A 838 -18.87 -25.33 -25.90
C ASP A 838 -17.69 -26.21 -26.40
N PRO A 839 -16.81 -26.66 -25.49
CA PRO A 839 -15.61 -27.43 -25.86
C PRO A 839 -15.93 -28.88 -26.29
N ALA A 840 -17.18 -29.32 -26.13
CA ALA A 840 -17.63 -30.64 -26.56
C ALA A 840 -17.94 -30.67 -28.07
N THR A 841 -18.35 -29.54 -28.65
CA THR A 841 -18.73 -29.43 -30.06
C THR A 841 -17.53 -29.13 -30.96
N VAL A 842 -17.43 -29.84 -32.10
CA VAL A 842 -16.44 -29.56 -33.14
C VAL A 842 -17.04 -28.65 -34.20
N ASN A 843 -16.47 -27.45 -34.35
CA ASN A 843 -16.83 -26.47 -35.36
C ASN A 843 -15.81 -26.49 -36.50
N THR A 844 -16.22 -26.01 -37.69
CA THR A 844 -15.31 -25.92 -38.85
C THR A 844 -15.07 -24.47 -39.22
N ALA A 845 -13.84 -24.13 -39.57
CA ALA A 845 -13.48 -22.77 -39.99
C ALA A 845 -12.82 -22.80 -41.37
N VAL A 846 -13.32 -21.98 -42.30
CA VAL A 846 -12.75 -21.80 -43.64
C VAL A 846 -11.96 -20.50 -43.66
N VAL A 847 -10.63 -20.60 -43.58
CA VAL A 847 -9.74 -19.45 -43.38
C VAL A 847 -8.83 -19.27 -44.60
N PRO A 848 -8.62 -18.04 -45.12
CA PRO A 848 -7.71 -17.81 -46.22
C PRO A 848 -6.24 -18.01 -45.79
N MET A 849 -5.46 -18.67 -46.66
CA MET A 849 -4.01 -18.78 -46.51
C MET A 849 -3.34 -17.52 -47.05
N VAL A 850 -2.62 -16.80 -46.20
CA VAL A 850 -1.90 -15.57 -46.57
C VAL A 850 -0.43 -15.93 -46.82
N SER A 851 -0.04 -16.04 -48.09
CA SER A 851 1.37 -16.27 -48.46
C SER A 851 2.19 -15.00 -48.24
N SER A 852 3.35 -15.11 -47.60
CA SER A 852 4.36 -14.03 -47.56
C SER A 852 4.73 -13.65 -48.99
N GLN A 853 4.27 -12.51 -49.49
CA GLN A 853 4.97 -11.83 -50.57
C GLN A 853 6.17 -11.07 -49.96
N PRO A 854 7.32 -11.06 -50.64
CA PRO A 854 8.55 -10.41 -50.17
C PRO A 854 8.40 -8.89 -49.98
#